data_AF-A0AAD9GNX2-F1
#
_entry.id   AF-A0AAD9GNX2-F1
#
_cell.length_a   1.000
_cell.length_b   1.000
_cell.length_c   1.000
_cell.angle_alpha   90.00
_cell.angle_beta   90.00
_cell.angle_gamma   90.00
#
_symmetry.space_group_name_H-M   'P 1'
#
loop_
_entity.id
_entity.type
_entity.pdbx_description
1 polymer ?
#
loop_
_entity_poly.entity_id
_entity_poly.type
_entity_poly.pdbx_seq_one_letter_code
_entity_poly.pdbx_strand_id
1 'polypeptide(L)'
;MEKMQLYMDKWAKDLEKFPVLQQAQDATGVEKLYLVAGGAAVLLLLLLVGFGAGLICNLVGFVYPAFCSFKAIETDDKKDDVQWLTYWVVYACFNIVEIFADFLLYWIPFYYAFKLGFLLWLFMPSTLGASFLYMHFLAPFLKSQESRIDRAMKEAVSSSGAVISDISGVAKDIGRDVSKAVAAKIVDNAAHDSYAAWAKFDVEAELERVDEVERRTDQHKHQIKQVQAKENVESSATQAAQQSADILAAQAAVAALKAKKRVRKGRKDDSTEVMTEAAKKVVELQTRAALFAQKHELLQQIMENRRLGDKTLANKKGEAKLLFEKALTAIVKLEKLSPELLKAEEEQAKLMKKELEPSYQHEKPHHGECSHGSGHGDSCGKGCNHEEKKVEVKAEPLPKANDLVAIIKMFYKDVYMGIGICELEENRLAAASEAFKEVLLRDDVNLTAWLKRGESFERMNAPLLALLHYNRITTLDPDNETGKESLERVKAKLLTEGDALSDSGTIKNAVSECTEGQTFRAILERIRWTFEEANVLATESFFAYSTMKYQVVLGCLEVLRARPEFSPTNDDAVPVLREIEISCHVNIASGCLEMQRNYANGLTHCEKALQLDSSRAMPHFRMGQVYHALHKYGKALECFEVAKTLVPRTVACQSEDQRKKMLIAIAKEADKCEFDRNQYDTGYLRSLTAKQD
;
A
#
# COMPACT_ATOMS: atom_id res chain seq x y z
N MET A 1 -59.12 -14.78 11.54
CA MET A 1 -58.90 -15.94 12.42
C MET A 1 -57.51 -16.53 12.18
N GLU A 2 -57.15 -16.93 10.96
CA GLU A 2 -55.83 -17.54 10.65
C GLU A 2 -54.62 -16.66 10.97
N LYS A 3 -54.65 -15.37 10.62
CA LYS A 3 -53.56 -14.44 11.00
C LYS A 3 -53.38 -14.33 12.52
N MET A 4 -54.48 -14.39 13.27
CA MET A 4 -54.45 -14.33 14.74
C MET A 4 -53.78 -15.59 15.31
N GLN A 5 -54.16 -16.78 14.83
CA GLN A 5 -53.54 -18.05 15.24
C GLN A 5 -52.05 -18.11 14.88
N LEU A 6 -51.66 -17.62 13.70
CA LEU A 6 -50.25 -17.51 13.30
C LEU A 6 -49.44 -16.62 14.25
N TYR A 7 -50.02 -15.49 14.70
CA TYR A 7 -49.38 -14.66 15.71
C TYR A 7 -49.33 -15.40 17.05
N MET A 8 -50.41 -16.00 17.52
CA MET A 8 -50.44 -16.74 18.80
C MET A 8 -49.35 -17.84 18.84
N ASP A 9 -49.17 -18.59 17.75
CA ASP A 9 -48.13 -19.62 17.64
C ASP A 9 -46.71 -19.02 17.64
N LYS A 10 -46.52 -17.88 16.95
CA LYS A 10 -45.24 -17.17 16.94
C LYS A 10 -44.86 -16.70 18.35
N TRP A 11 -45.79 -16.06 19.05
CA TRP A 11 -45.58 -15.57 20.42
C TRP A 11 -45.40 -16.73 21.40
N ALA A 12 -46.15 -17.83 21.27
CA ALA A 12 -45.97 -19.03 22.08
C ALA A 12 -44.54 -19.61 21.94
N LYS A 13 -44.02 -19.66 20.71
CA LYS A 13 -42.66 -20.13 20.41
C LYS A 13 -41.56 -19.22 20.97
N ASP A 14 -41.75 -17.90 20.90
CA ASP A 14 -40.80 -16.94 21.46
C ASP A 14 -40.77 -16.97 23.01
N LEU A 15 -41.90 -17.26 23.65
CA LEU A 15 -42.00 -17.41 25.10
C LEU A 15 -41.33 -18.69 25.64
N GLU A 16 -40.98 -19.65 24.78
CA GLU A 16 -40.24 -20.86 25.19
C GLU A 16 -38.83 -20.55 25.71
N LYS A 17 -38.28 -19.39 25.35
CA LYS A 17 -36.92 -18.94 25.72
C LYS A 17 -36.78 -18.64 27.21
N PHE A 18 -37.88 -18.47 27.95
CA PHE A 18 -37.85 -18.10 29.37
C PHE A 18 -38.15 -19.31 30.27
N PRO A 19 -37.16 -19.88 30.99
CA PRO A 19 -37.34 -21.09 31.79
C PRO A 19 -38.32 -20.90 32.97
N VAL A 20 -38.47 -19.67 33.47
CA VAL A 20 -39.42 -19.31 34.54
C VAL A 20 -40.88 -19.50 34.09
N LEU A 21 -41.18 -19.21 32.82
CA LEU A 21 -42.54 -19.39 32.28
C LEU A 21 -42.88 -20.87 32.03
N GLN A 22 -41.87 -21.71 31.79
CA GLN A 22 -42.05 -23.16 31.67
C GLN A 22 -42.41 -23.76 33.04
N GLN A 23 -41.66 -23.40 34.09
CA GLN A 23 -41.95 -23.84 35.46
C GLN A 23 -43.34 -23.39 35.94
N ALA A 24 -43.77 -22.17 35.58
CA ALA A 24 -45.09 -21.66 35.92
C ALA A 24 -46.22 -22.39 35.18
N GLN A 25 -46.01 -22.77 33.91
CA GLN A 25 -46.96 -23.59 33.15
C GLN A 25 -47.09 -24.99 33.75
N ASP A 26 -45.96 -25.63 34.08
CA ASP A 26 -45.95 -26.98 34.65
C ASP A 26 -46.65 -27.02 36.03
N ALA A 27 -46.58 -25.94 36.79
CA ALA A 27 -47.23 -25.82 38.10
C ALA A 27 -48.73 -25.46 38.03
N THR A 28 -49.16 -24.70 37.01
CA THR A 28 -50.54 -24.15 36.94
C THR A 28 -51.44 -24.82 35.90
N GLY A 29 -50.86 -25.52 34.91
CA GLY A 29 -51.58 -26.17 33.81
C GLY A 29 -52.14 -25.22 32.74
N VAL A 30 -51.83 -23.92 32.81
CA VAL A 30 -52.30 -22.90 31.85
C VAL A 30 -51.22 -22.60 30.82
N GLU A 31 -51.58 -22.41 29.54
CA GLU A 31 -50.60 -22.08 28.49
C GLU A 31 -49.87 -20.76 28.77
N LYS A 32 -48.56 -20.70 28.44
CA LYS A 32 -47.66 -19.56 28.70
C LYS A 32 -48.24 -18.23 28.23
N LEU A 33 -48.94 -18.24 27.11
CA LEU A 33 -49.51 -17.04 26.49
C LEU A 33 -50.64 -16.45 27.34
N TYR A 34 -51.49 -17.28 27.92
CA TYR A 34 -52.53 -16.82 28.85
C TYR A 34 -51.96 -16.41 30.20
N LEU A 35 -50.87 -17.02 30.67
CA LEU A 35 -50.15 -16.57 31.87
C LEU A 35 -49.56 -15.17 31.69
N VAL A 36 -48.92 -14.90 30.54
CA VAL A 36 -48.38 -13.58 30.22
C VAL A 36 -49.50 -12.56 30.01
N ALA A 37 -50.56 -12.92 29.28
CA ALA A 37 -51.72 -12.04 29.08
C ALA A 37 -52.45 -11.74 30.41
N GLY A 38 -52.60 -12.74 31.27
CA GLY A 38 -53.16 -12.59 32.61
C GLY A 38 -52.28 -11.72 33.51
N GLY A 39 -50.96 -11.94 33.49
CA GLY A 39 -50.00 -11.09 34.20
C GLY A 39 -50.03 -9.65 33.71
N ALA A 40 -50.12 -9.42 32.39
CA ALA A 40 -50.26 -8.09 31.81
C ALA A 40 -51.61 -7.45 32.18
N ALA A 41 -52.70 -8.21 32.24
CA ALA A 41 -54.00 -7.73 32.68
C ALA A 41 -54.03 -7.38 34.17
N VAL A 42 -53.38 -8.18 35.02
CA VAL A 42 -53.20 -7.90 36.46
C VAL A 42 -52.30 -6.67 36.65
N LEU A 43 -51.21 -6.55 35.90
CA LEU A 43 -50.33 -5.38 35.92
C LEU A 43 -51.11 -4.12 35.50
N LEU A 44 -51.89 -4.21 34.43
CA LEU A 44 -52.78 -3.13 34.00
C LEU A 44 -53.79 -2.79 35.09
N LEU A 45 -54.46 -3.78 35.69
CA LEU A 45 -55.39 -3.58 36.80
C LEU A 45 -54.71 -2.89 38.00
N LEU A 46 -53.51 -3.32 38.40
CA LEU A 46 -52.74 -2.71 39.49
C LEU A 46 -52.37 -1.25 39.18
N LEU A 47 -52.04 -0.94 37.93
CA LEU A 47 -51.80 0.42 37.46
C LEU A 47 -53.07 1.28 37.45
N LEU A 48 -54.24 0.70 37.15
CA LEU A 48 -55.53 1.40 37.16
C LEU A 48 -56.07 1.63 38.59
N VAL A 49 -55.83 0.70 39.52
CA VAL A 49 -56.26 0.78 40.93
C VAL A 49 -55.30 1.62 41.79
N GLY A 50 -54.07 1.85 41.32
CA GLY A 50 -53.11 2.78 41.91
C GLY A 50 -52.29 2.23 43.09
N PHE A 51 -52.56 1.02 43.56
CA PHE A 51 -51.78 0.38 44.63
C PHE A 51 -50.44 -0.14 44.08
N GLY A 52 -49.32 0.49 44.47
CA GLY A 52 -47.98 0.11 44.03
C GLY A 52 -47.57 0.60 42.62
N ALA A 53 -48.46 1.31 41.93
CA ALA A 53 -48.23 1.80 40.56
C ALA A 53 -47.00 2.72 40.44
N GLY A 54 -46.77 3.60 41.43
CA GLY A 54 -45.58 4.46 41.47
C GLY A 54 -44.27 3.68 41.57
N LEU A 55 -44.25 2.61 42.37
CA LEU A 55 -43.07 1.75 42.54
C LEU A 55 -42.77 0.97 41.24
N ILE A 56 -43.79 0.47 40.56
CA ILE A 56 -43.65 -0.21 39.26
C ILE A 56 -43.08 0.75 38.20
N CYS A 57 -43.63 1.95 38.08
CA CYS A 57 -43.14 2.96 37.13
C CYS A 57 -41.69 3.38 37.42
N ASN A 58 -41.33 3.53 38.69
CA ASN A 58 -39.96 3.88 39.07
C ASN A 58 -38.97 2.73 38.82
N LEU A 59 -39.36 1.48 39.10
CA LEU A 59 -38.52 0.32 38.80
C LEU A 59 -38.30 0.15 37.29
N VAL A 60 -39.36 0.25 36.48
CA VAL A 60 -39.24 0.15 35.02
C VAL A 60 -38.43 1.31 34.43
N GLY A 61 -38.69 2.53 34.90
CA GLY A 61 -37.96 3.74 34.48
C GLY A 61 -36.50 3.79 34.94
N PHE A 62 -36.10 3.01 35.95
CA PHE A 62 -34.75 3.04 36.49
C PHE A 62 -33.93 1.79 36.15
N VAL A 63 -34.46 0.59 36.45
CA VAL A 63 -33.69 -0.66 36.43
C VAL A 63 -33.34 -1.09 35.01
N TYR A 64 -34.29 -1.03 34.08
CA TYR A 64 -34.04 -1.44 32.69
C TYR A 64 -33.04 -0.51 31.99
N PRO A 65 -33.21 0.82 32.00
CA PRO A 65 -32.22 1.75 31.45
C PRO A 65 -30.84 1.65 32.12
N ALA A 66 -30.79 1.42 33.43
CA ALA A 66 -29.52 1.23 34.14
C ALA A 66 -28.76 -0.02 33.68
N PHE A 67 -29.47 -1.14 33.47
CA PHE A 67 -28.87 -2.36 32.92
C PHE A 67 -28.38 -2.17 31.49
N CYS A 68 -29.13 -1.45 30.65
CA CYS A 68 -28.69 -1.15 29.29
C CYS A 68 -27.52 -0.17 29.26
N SER A 69 -27.48 0.83 30.16
CA SER A 69 -26.33 1.73 30.32
C SER A 69 -25.07 0.94 30.71
N PHE A 70 -25.18 -0.05 31.59
CA PHE A 70 -24.06 -0.93 31.93
C PHE A 70 -23.52 -1.67 30.70
N LYS A 71 -24.40 -2.21 29.86
CA LYS A 71 -23.98 -2.87 28.61
C LYS A 71 -23.36 -1.92 27.60
N ALA A 72 -23.88 -0.70 27.48
CA ALA A 72 -23.34 0.32 26.57
C ALA A 72 -21.90 0.69 26.95
N ILE A 73 -21.60 0.79 28.25
CA ILE A 73 -20.25 1.07 28.75
C ILE A 73 -19.23 -0.03 28.40
N GLU A 74 -19.68 -1.27 28.19
CA GLU A 74 -18.82 -2.41 27.80
C GLU A 74 -18.63 -2.52 26.28
N THR A 75 -19.34 -1.72 25.48
CA THR A 75 -19.22 -1.69 24.01
C THR A 75 -18.38 -0.50 23.55
N ASP A 76 -17.64 -0.67 22.44
CA ASP A 76 -16.81 0.40 21.87
C ASP A 76 -17.63 1.47 21.09
N ASP A 77 -18.96 1.32 20.96
CA ASP A 77 -19.83 2.24 20.21
C ASP A 77 -20.34 3.41 21.08
N LYS A 78 -19.86 4.63 20.77
CA LYS A 78 -20.24 5.86 21.50
C LYS A 78 -21.69 6.30 21.28
N LYS A 79 -22.38 5.80 20.25
CA LYS A 79 -23.78 6.20 19.95
C LYS A 79 -24.73 5.71 21.04
N ASP A 80 -24.45 4.56 21.62
CA ASP A 80 -25.24 3.98 22.71
C ASP A 80 -25.09 4.79 24.01
N ASP A 81 -23.89 5.28 24.32
CA ASP A 81 -23.63 6.12 25.51
C ASP A 81 -24.44 7.42 25.49
N VAL A 82 -24.45 8.11 24.34
CA VAL A 82 -25.17 9.39 24.17
C VAL A 82 -26.68 9.21 24.37
N GLN A 83 -27.24 8.10 23.88
CA GLN A 83 -28.66 7.78 24.02
C GLN A 83 -29.06 7.61 25.49
N TRP A 84 -28.28 6.84 26.26
CA TRP A 84 -28.58 6.60 27.67
C TRP A 84 -28.36 7.84 28.53
N LEU A 85 -27.32 8.63 28.27
CA LEU A 85 -27.09 9.89 28.99
C LEU A 85 -28.25 10.87 28.76
N THR A 86 -28.73 10.96 27.51
CA THR A 86 -29.88 11.81 27.16
C THR A 86 -31.15 11.37 27.88
N TYR A 87 -31.40 10.06 27.96
CA TYR A 87 -32.49 9.49 28.74
C TYR A 87 -32.43 9.93 30.20
N TRP A 88 -31.27 9.81 30.86
CA TRP A 88 -31.11 10.17 32.27
C TRP A 88 -31.39 11.65 32.55
N VAL A 89 -30.99 12.56 31.65
CA VAL A 89 -31.26 13.99 31.79
C VAL A 89 -32.76 14.28 31.67
N VAL A 90 -33.43 13.72 30.66
CA VAL A 90 -34.87 13.90 30.46
C VAL A 90 -35.66 13.28 31.62
N TYR A 91 -35.26 12.09 32.08
CA TYR A 91 -35.85 11.41 33.23
C TYR A 91 -35.72 12.26 34.50
N ALA A 92 -34.54 12.81 34.79
CA ALA A 92 -34.33 13.65 35.96
C ALA A 92 -35.20 14.92 35.93
N CYS A 93 -35.27 15.62 34.80
CA CYS A 93 -36.14 16.78 34.65
C CYS A 93 -37.62 16.43 34.80
N PHE A 94 -38.05 15.31 34.23
CA PHE A 94 -39.43 14.83 34.37
C PHE A 94 -39.78 14.54 35.84
N ASN A 95 -38.90 13.87 36.59
CA ASN A 95 -39.11 13.61 38.02
C ASN A 95 -39.18 14.91 38.85
N ILE A 96 -38.36 15.92 38.53
CA ILE A 96 -38.42 17.21 39.22
C ILE A 96 -39.77 17.88 38.99
N VAL A 97 -40.24 17.93 37.73
CA VAL A 97 -41.57 18.49 37.40
C VAL A 97 -42.68 17.72 38.09
N GLU A 98 -42.57 16.40 38.14
CA GLU A 98 -43.55 15.53 38.79
C GLU A 98 -43.67 15.83 40.28
N ILE A 99 -42.56 16.00 41.01
CA ILE A 99 -42.59 16.36 42.44
C ILE A 99 -43.41 17.63 42.69
N PHE A 100 -43.30 18.65 41.82
CA PHE A 100 -44.08 19.88 41.95
C PHE A 100 -45.54 19.71 41.50
N ALA A 101 -45.80 18.77 40.59
CA ALA A 101 -47.12 18.49 40.05
C ALA A 101 -47.90 17.42 40.86
N ASP A 102 -47.28 16.75 41.83
CA ASP A 102 -47.87 15.64 42.60
C ASP A 102 -49.27 15.94 43.17
N PHE A 103 -49.49 17.17 43.67
CA PHE A 103 -50.80 17.59 44.18
C PHE A 103 -51.89 17.62 43.09
N LEU A 104 -51.54 18.01 41.86
CA LEU A 104 -52.46 18.10 40.72
C LEU A 104 -52.65 16.73 40.05
N LEU A 105 -51.60 15.90 40.05
CA LEU A 105 -51.57 14.59 39.40
C LEU A 105 -52.36 13.52 40.15
N TYR A 106 -52.50 13.64 41.48
CA TYR A 106 -53.37 12.78 42.28
C TYR A 106 -54.85 12.81 41.83
N TRP A 107 -55.28 13.92 41.22
CA TRP A 107 -56.68 14.10 40.79
C TRP A 107 -56.97 13.56 39.38
N ILE A 108 -55.94 13.15 38.63
CA ILE A 108 -56.07 12.65 37.24
C ILE A 108 -56.13 11.11 37.26
N PRO A 109 -57.29 10.50 36.96
CA PRO A 109 -57.40 9.05 36.89
C PRO A 109 -56.49 8.50 35.77
N PHE A 110 -55.85 7.35 36.02
CA PHE A 110 -54.94 6.65 35.10
C PHE A 110 -53.59 7.34 34.82
N TYR A 111 -53.20 8.36 35.59
CA TYR A 111 -51.90 9.04 35.45
C TYR A 111 -50.71 8.08 35.40
N TYR A 112 -50.66 7.08 36.29
CA TYR A 112 -49.54 6.11 36.32
C TYR A 112 -49.46 5.22 35.09
N ALA A 113 -50.58 4.90 34.44
CA ALA A 113 -50.58 4.17 33.17
C ALA A 113 -50.00 5.03 32.04
N PHE A 114 -50.35 6.32 32.00
CA PHE A 114 -49.75 7.27 31.07
C PHE A 114 -48.24 7.48 31.37
N LYS A 115 -47.86 7.63 32.64
CA LYS A 115 -46.46 7.76 33.07
C LYS A 115 -45.64 6.56 32.61
N LEU A 116 -46.15 5.34 32.80
CA LEU A 116 -45.46 4.14 32.33
C LEU A 116 -45.29 4.14 30.81
N GLY A 117 -46.36 4.45 30.05
CA GLY A 117 -46.28 4.55 28.60
C GLY A 117 -45.29 5.61 28.12
N PHE A 118 -45.24 6.76 28.80
CA PHE A 118 -44.28 7.82 28.55
C PHE A 118 -42.83 7.36 28.81
N LEU A 119 -42.56 6.72 29.95
CA LEU A 119 -41.23 6.18 30.27
C LEU A 119 -40.79 5.11 29.26
N LEU A 120 -41.69 4.21 28.85
CA LEU A 120 -41.41 3.21 27.81
C LEU A 120 -41.05 3.89 26.47
N TRP A 121 -41.75 4.97 26.11
CA TRP A 121 -41.45 5.71 24.89
C TRP A 121 -40.10 6.44 24.93
N LEU A 122 -39.66 6.88 26.11
CA LEU A 122 -38.37 7.58 26.28
C LEU A 122 -37.16 6.67 25.99
N PHE A 123 -37.18 5.43 26.47
CA PHE A 123 -36.03 4.51 26.31
C PHE A 123 -36.14 3.56 25.11
N MET A 124 -37.28 3.51 24.40
CA MET A 124 -37.44 2.63 23.25
C MET A 124 -36.50 3.07 22.09
N PRO A 125 -35.59 2.19 21.61
CA PRO A 125 -34.58 2.57 20.61
C PRO A 125 -35.19 3.01 19.27
N SER A 126 -36.33 2.41 18.90
CA SER A 126 -37.00 2.67 17.62
C SER A 126 -37.68 4.04 17.54
N THR A 127 -37.94 4.72 18.66
CA THR A 127 -38.70 5.99 18.68
C THR A 127 -37.88 7.21 19.09
N LEU A 128 -36.64 7.04 19.58
CA LEU A 128 -35.72 8.12 20.00
C LEU A 128 -36.41 9.22 20.85
N GLY A 129 -37.33 8.82 21.73
CA GLY A 129 -38.24 9.74 22.43
C GLY A 129 -37.52 10.70 23.37
N ALA A 130 -36.49 10.22 24.08
CA ALA A 130 -35.66 11.06 24.94
C ALA A 130 -34.93 12.16 24.13
N SER A 131 -34.34 11.81 22.99
CA SER A 131 -33.62 12.75 22.13
C SER A 131 -34.53 13.84 21.55
N PHE A 132 -35.77 13.48 21.19
CA PHE A 132 -36.77 14.44 20.75
C PHE A 132 -37.10 15.49 21.83
N LEU A 133 -37.39 15.05 23.06
CA LEU A 133 -37.71 15.98 24.16
C LEU A 133 -36.51 16.82 24.56
N TYR A 134 -35.32 16.22 24.57
CA TYR A 134 -34.09 16.93 24.87
C TYR A 134 -33.86 18.06 23.87
N MET A 135 -33.88 17.76 22.57
CA MET A 135 -33.58 18.76 21.53
C MET A 135 -34.64 19.85 21.41
N HIS A 136 -35.92 19.50 21.54
CA HIS A 136 -37.01 20.45 21.27
C HIS A 136 -37.44 21.29 22.47
N PHE A 137 -37.32 20.76 23.70
CA PHE A 137 -37.84 21.43 24.91
C PHE A 137 -36.75 21.68 25.96
N LEU A 138 -35.95 20.67 26.27
CA LEU A 138 -35.01 20.73 27.40
C LEU A 138 -33.77 21.57 27.10
N ALA A 139 -33.13 21.34 25.95
CA ALA A 139 -31.95 22.08 25.51
C ALA A 139 -32.19 23.60 25.39
N PRO A 140 -33.28 24.10 24.75
CA PRO A 140 -33.55 25.53 24.71
C PRO A 140 -33.87 26.13 26.09
N PHE A 141 -34.56 25.38 26.97
CA PHE A 141 -34.84 25.83 28.33
C PHE A 141 -33.58 25.93 29.20
N LEU A 142 -32.73 24.89 29.19
CA LEU A 142 -31.48 24.86 29.94
C LEU A 142 -30.52 25.96 29.49
N LYS A 143 -30.39 26.19 28.18
CA LYS A 143 -29.60 27.30 27.62
C LYS A 143 -30.11 28.67 28.06
N SER A 144 -31.43 28.88 28.09
CA SER A 144 -32.01 30.15 28.54
C SER A 144 -31.75 30.44 30.02
N GLN A 145 -31.56 29.42 30.86
CA GLN A 145 -31.41 29.55 32.31
C GLN A 145 -29.98 29.25 32.81
N GLU A 146 -29.02 29.04 31.89
CA GLU A 146 -27.62 28.65 32.15
C GLU A 146 -26.97 29.51 33.25
N SER A 147 -27.01 30.84 33.10
CA SER A 147 -26.42 31.77 34.09
C SER A 147 -27.04 31.70 35.49
N ARG A 148 -28.32 31.31 35.59
CA ARG A 148 -29.03 31.16 36.88
C ARG A 148 -28.74 29.81 37.50
N ILE A 149 -28.64 28.75 36.70
CA ILE A 149 -28.29 27.40 37.15
C ILE A 149 -26.85 27.39 37.66
N ASP A 150 -25.91 27.99 36.93
CA ASP A 150 -24.50 28.09 37.35
C ASP A 150 -24.34 28.91 38.64
N ARG A 151 -25.11 30.00 38.77
CA ARG A 151 -25.11 30.80 40.00
C ARG A 151 -25.71 30.03 41.17
N ALA A 152 -26.84 29.35 40.96
CA ALA A 152 -27.49 28.53 41.99
C ALA A 152 -26.62 27.32 42.40
N MET A 153 -25.89 26.70 41.46
CA MET A 153 -24.97 25.61 41.74
C MET A 153 -23.76 26.11 42.53
N LYS A 154 -23.19 27.26 42.16
CA LYS A 154 -22.12 27.93 42.95
C LYS A 154 -22.60 28.28 44.35
N GLU A 155 -23.81 28.79 44.50
CA GLU A 155 -24.43 29.13 45.80
C GLU A 155 -24.73 27.87 46.64
N ALA A 156 -25.27 26.80 46.04
CA ALA A 156 -25.56 25.53 46.71
C ALA A 156 -24.28 24.83 47.18
N VAL A 157 -23.24 24.79 46.35
CA VAL A 157 -21.91 24.24 46.71
C VAL A 157 -21.25 25.08 47.80
N SER A 158 -21.38 26.40 47.76
CA SER A 158 -20.87 27.29 48.82
C SER A 158 -21.64 27.17 50.14
N SER A 159 -22.95 26.87 50.09
CA SER A 159 -23.80 26.70 51.27
C SER A 159 -23.71 25.29 51.88
N SER A 160 -23.45 24.25 51.08
CA SER A 160 -23.10 22.92 51.59
C SER A 160 -21.68 22.87 52.18
N GLY A 161 -20.79 23.81 51.80
CA GLY A 161 -19.46 23.97 52.38
C GLY A 161 -19.44 24.31 53.88
N ALA A 162 -20.48 24.98 54.40
CA ALA A 162 -20.61 25.28 55.84
C ALA A 162 -21.07 24.06 56.67
N VAL A 163 -21.79 23.12 56.07
CA VAL A 163 -22.21 21.86 56.73
C VAL A 163 -21.08 20.82 56.74
N ILE A 164 -20.16 20.90 55.75
CA ILE A 164 -18.96 20.05 55.68
C ILE A 164 -17.84 20.56 56.60
N SER A 165 -17.82 21.86 56.96
CA SER A 165 -16.76 22.42 57.83
C SER A 165 -16.85 21.98 59.30
N ASP A 166 -18.03 21.62 59.82
CA ASP A 166 -18.20 21.13 61.20
C ASP A 166 -17.86 19.65 61.39
N ILE A 167 -17.70 18.89 60.30
CA ILE A 167 -17.16 17.52 60.32
C ILE A 167 -15.62 17.54 60.15
N SER A 168 -15.02 18.69 59.79
CA SER A 168 -13.61 18.84 59.44
C SER A 168 -12.65 19.14 60.61
N GLY A 169 -12.91 18.60 61.80
CA GLY A 169 -11.98 18.68 62.93
C GLY A 169 -10.67 17.88 62.74
N VAL A 170 -10.54 17.05 61.69
CA VAL A 170 -9.49 16.01 61.62
C VAL A 170 -8.52 16.14 60.44
N ALA A 171 -8.65 17.12 59.53
CA ALA A 171 -7.76 17.18 58.35
C ALA A 171 -7.34 18.60 57.91
N LYS A 172 -6.72 19.34 58.82
CA LYS A 172 -5.86 20.50 58.53
C LYS A 172 -4.41 19.95 58.48
N ASP A 173 -3.58 20.05 57.45
CA ASP A 173 -3.26 21.25 56.65
C ASP A 173 -2.55 20.96 55.29
N ILE A 174 -2.56 19.74 54.74
CA ILE A 174 -1.79 19.44 53.51
C ILE A 174 -2.64 19.37 52.22
N GLY A 175 -3.97 19.22 52.35
CA GLY A 175 -4.87 19.05 51.19
C GLY A 175 -5.48 20.33 50.62
N ARG A 176 -5.29 21.50 51.25
CA ARG A 176 -6.11 22.69 50.95
C ARG A 176 -5.74 23.37 49.63
N ASP A 177 -4.45 23.40 49.29
CA ASP A 177 -3.96 24.13 48.12
C ASP A 177 -4.02 23.30 46.84
N VAL A 178 -3.77 21.99 46.93
CA VAL A 178 -3.92 21.06 45.79
C VAL A 178 -5.39 20.88 45.43
N SER A 179 -6.28 20.76 46.42
CA SER A 179 -7.72 20.64 46.15
C SER A 179 -8.31 21.93 45.62
N LYS A 180 -7.86 23.11 46.07
CA LYS A 180 -8.26 24.39 45.47
C LYS A 180 -7.74 24.55 44.04
N ALA A 181 -6.51 24.14 43.74
CA ALA A 181 -5.95 24.23 42.40
C ALA A 181 -6.62 23.26 41.42
N VAL A 182 -6.95 22.05 41.86
CA VAL A 182 -7.69 21.06 41.06
C VAL A 182 -9.15 21.48 40.89
N ALA A 183 -9.81 21.97 41.95
CA ALA A 183 -11.16 22.50 41.85
C ALA A 183 -11.21 23.77 40.98
N ALA A 184 -10.23 24.67 41.08
CA ALA A 184 -10.13 25.83 40.20
C ALA A 184 -9.88 25.43 38.74
N LYS A 185 -9.05 24.41 38.47
CA LYS A 185 -8.85 23.88 37.10
C LYS A 185 -10.09 23.19 36.53
N ILE A 186 -10.84 22.46 37.34
CA ILE A 186 -12.09 21.83 36.92
C ILE A 186 -13.16 22.90 36.67
N VAL A 187 -13.21 23.94 37.51
CA VAL A 187 -14.15 25.07 37.36
C VAL A 187 -13.77 25.99 36.20
N ASP A 188 -12.49 26.29 35.96
CA ASP A 188 -12.03 27.12 34.84
C ASP A 188 -12.20 26.40 33.50
N ASN A 189 -11.97 25.08 33.45
CA ASN A 189 -12.22 24.28 32.24
C ASN A 189 -13.72 24.07 31.97
N ALA A 190 -14.56 24.00 33.02
CA ALA A 190 -16.01 23.92 32.85
C ALA A 190 -16.65 25.28 32.51
N ALA A 191 -16.02 26.41 32.89
CA ALA A 191 -16.57 27.75 32.70
C ALA A 191 -16.29 28.36 31.30
N HIS A 192 -15.41 27.76 30.49
CA HIS A 192 -15.08 28.27 29.16
C HIS A 192 -15.77 27.57 27.99
N ASP A 193 -16.41 26.42 28.19
CA ASP A 193 -17.13 25.71 27.13
C ASP A 193 -18.65 25.81 27.32
N SER A 194 -19.21 26.94 26.91
CA SER A 194 -20.67 27.16 26.82
C SER A 194 -21.36 26.09 25.95
N TYR A 195 -22.58 25.69 26.32
CA TYR A 195 -23.46 24.82 25.49
C TYR A 195 -23.76 25.38 24.08
N ALA A 196 -23.41 26.63 23.79
CA ALA A 196 -23.43 27.22 22.45
C ALA A 196 -22.35 26.65 21.51
N ALA A 197 -21.24 26.13 22.04
CA ALA A 197 -20.21 25.44 21.28
C ALA A 197 -20.75 24.14 20.66
N TRP A 198 -21.52 23.37 21.44
CA TRP A 198 -22.14 22.10 21.03
C TRP A 198 -23.22 22.23 19.95
N ALA A 199 -23.85 23.40 19.80
CA ALA A 199 -24.82 23.65 18.71
C ALA A 199 -24.16 23.97 17.36
N LYS A 200 -22.87 24.33 17.37
CA LYS A 200 -22.02 24.44 16.18
C LYS A 200 -21.11 23.22 16.00
N PHE A 201 -21.16 22.29 16.96
CA PHE A 201 -20.35 21.08 16.97
C PHE A 201 -21.12 20.02 16.21
N ASP A 202 -20.72 19.82 14.96
CA ASP A 202 -21.23 18.73 14.15
C ASP A 202 -20.69 17.43 14.75
N VAL A 203 -21.53 16.78 15.58
CA VAL A 203 -21.19 15.56 16.29
C VAL A 203 -20.82 14.45 15.30
N GLU A 204 -21.43 14.43 14.11
CA GLU A 204 -21.09 13.46 13.06
C GLU A 204 -19.70 13.77 12.50
N ALA A 205 -19.40 15.04 12.21
CA ALA A 205 -18.07 15.44 11.72
C ALA A 205 -16.96 15.18 12.76
N GLU A 206 -17.25 15.31 14.06
CA GLU A 206 -16.27 15.00 15.10
C GLU A 206 -16.12 13.49 15.33
N LEU A 207 -17.21 12.71 15.22
CA LEU A 207 -17.15 11.24 15.21
C LEU A 207 -16.30 10.75 14.03
N GLU A 208 -16.52 11.27 12.82
CA GLU A 208 -15.70 10.97 11.65
C GLU A 208 -14.22 11.34 11.87
N ARG A 209 -13.93 12.48 12.53
CA ARG A 209 -12.55 12.82 12.91
C ARG A 209 -11.95 11.81 13.88
N VAL A 210 -12.71 11.38 14.88
CA VAL A 210 -12.24 10.41 15.88
C VAL A 210 -11.99 9.05 15.23
N ASP A 211 -12.91 8.58 14.40
CA ASP A 211 -12.79 7.31 13.66
C ASP A 211 -11.58 7.34 12.72
N GLU A 212 -11.36 8.45 12.00
CA GLU A 212 -10.19 8.60 11.13
C GLU A 212 -8.88 8.68 11.93
N VAL A 213 -8.88 9.33 13.10
CA VAL A 213 -7.73 9.33 14.00
C VAL A 213 -7.44 7.92 14.53
N GLU A 214 -8.47 7.18 14.94
CA GLU A 214 -8.32 5.80 15.41
C GLU A 214 -7.77 4.89 14.31
N ARG A 215 -8.34 4.98 13.10
CA ARG A 215 -7.88 4.25 11.93
C ARG A 215 -6.42 4.57 11.58
N ARG A 216 -6.01 5.84 11.62
CA ARG A 216 -4.60 6.24 11.46
C ARG A 216 -3.71 5.67 12.55
N THR A 217 -4.19 5.66 13.79
CA THR A 217 -3.44 5.14 14.93
C THR A 217 -3.22 3.64 14.78
N ASP A 218 -4.22 2.91 14.31
CA ASP A 218 -4.13 1.47 14.06
C ASP A 218 -3.29 1.12 12.83
N GLN A 219 -3.39 1.90 11.76
CA GLN A 219 -2.46 1.81 10.63
C GLN A 219 -1.01 2.05 11.07
N HIS A 220 -0.78 3.05 11.91
CA HIS A 220 0.55 3.35 12.44
C HIS A 220 1.08 2.22 13.33
N LYS A 221 0.26 1.66 14.23
CA LYS A 221 0.61 0.47 15.02
C LYS A 221 0.93 -0.72 14.11
N HIS A 222 0.16 -0.94 13.05
CA HIS A 222 0.39 -2.03 12.11
C HIS A 222 1.72 -1.86 11.34
N GLN A 223 2.01 -0.64 10.86
CA GLN A 223 3.27 -0.31 10.20
C GLN A 223 4.47 -0.52 11.13
N ILE A 224 4.39 -0.06 12.39
CA ILE A 224 5.46 -0.28 13.38
C ILE A 224 5.71 -1.78 13.59
N LYS A 225 4.65 -2.58 13.74
CA LYS A 225 4.78 -4.04 13.90
C LYS A 225 5.45 -4.69 12.68
N GLN A 226 5.10 -4.27 11.47
CA GLN A 226 5.74 -4.78 10.25
C GLN A 226 7.22 -4.40 10.17
N VAL A 227 7.56 -3.15 10.49
CA VAL A 227 8.97 -2.69 10.53
C VAL A 227 9.78 -3.48 11.55
N GLN A 228 9.25 -3.68 12.76
CA GLN A 228 9.92 -4.47 13.80
C GLN A 228 10.11 -5.93 13.38
N ALA A 229 9.08 -6.55 12.79
CA ALA A 229 9.17 -7.93 12.31
C ALA A 229 10.24 -8.08 11.21
N LYS A 230 10.35 -7.10 10.33
CA LYS A 230 11.39 -7.05 9.29
C LYS A 230 12.79 -6.88 9.87
N GLU A 231 12.97 -5.99 10.85
CA GLU A 231 14.26 -5.81 11.55
C GLU A 231 14.70 -7.09 12.27
N ASN A 232 13.75 -7.87 12.81
CA ASN A 232 14.06 -9.16 13.42
C ASN A 232 14.57 -10.19 12.39
N VAL A 233 13.98 -10.24 11.20
CA VAL A 233 14.45 -11.12 10.11
C VAL A 233 15.84 -10.73 9.66
N GLU A 234 16.09 -9.43 9.48
CA GLU A 234 17.40 -8.87 9.11
C GLU A 234 18.49 -9.21 10.14
N SER A 235 18.20 -9.00 11.43
CA SER A 235 19.10 -9.32 12.54
C SER A 235 19.38 -10.82 12.61
N SER A 236 18.35 -11.66 12.44
CA SER A 236 18.50 -13.11 12.43
C SER A 236 19.35 -13.61 11.25
N ALA A 237 19.14 -13.06 10.05
CA ALA A 237 19.90 -13.44 8.86
C ALA A 237 21.39 -13.07 8.98
N THR A 238 21.70 -11.91 9.55
CA THR A 238 23.09 -11.47 9.76
C THR A 238 23.79 -12.25 10.86
N GLN A 239 23.08 -12.57 11.95
CA GLN A 239 23.60 -13.43 13.01
C GLN A 239 23.88 -14.85 12.50
N ALA A 240 22.99 -15.42 11.68
CA ALA A 240 23.20 -16.73 11.07
C ALA A 240 24.41 -16.77 10.13
N ALA A 241 24.62 -15.70 9.34
CA ALA A 241 25.79 -15.56 8.47
C ALA A 241 27.09 -15.48 9.30
N GLN A 242 27.09 -14.70 10.38
CA GLN A 242 28.24 -14.57 11.28
C GLN A 242 28.59 -15.90 11.96
N GLN A 243 27.59 -16.60 12.53
CA GLN A 243 27.79 -17.90 13.16
C GLN A 243 28.36 -18.92 12.19
N SER A 244 27.88 -18.94 10.94
CA SER A 244 28.38 -19.85 9.90
C SER A 244 29.84 -19.56 9.55
N ALA A 245 30.21 -18.27 9.44
CA ALA A 245 31.59 -17.85 9.21
C ALA A 245 32.52 -18.29 10.36
N ASP A 246 32.11 -18.06 11.62
CA ASP A 246 32.90 -18.39 12.80
C ASP A 246 33.12 -19.90 12.97
N ILE A 247 32.07 -20.71 12.75
CA ILE A 247 32.15 -22.17 12.81
C ILE A 247 33.14 -22.69 11.76
N LEU A 248 33.03 -22.21 10.51
CA LEU A 248 33.91 -22.65 9.42
C LEU A 248 35.37 -22.19 9.64
N ALA A 249 35.58 -20.98 10.15
CA ALA A 249 36.90 -20.48 10.51
C ALA A 249 37.53 -21.33 11.63
N ALA A 250 36.76 -21.70 12.65
CA ALA A 250 37.22 -22.59 13.72
C ALA A 250 37.54 -23.99 13.18
N GLN A 251 36.70 -24.56 12.31
CA GLN A 251 36.96 -25.85 11.66
C GLN A 251 38.23 -25.82 10.81
N ALA A 252 38.45 -24.74 10.06
CA ALA A 252 39.66 -24.53 9.27
C ALA A 252 40.92 -24.47 10.16
N ALA A 253 40.86 -23.73 11.27
CA ALA A 253 41.96 -23.64 12.23
C ALA A 253 42.28 -25.01 12.86
N VAL A 254 41.25 -25.77 13.25
CA VAL A 254 41.41 -27.13 13.79
C VAL A 254 41.99 -28.08 12.75
N ALA A 255 41.53 -28.01 11.50
CA ALA A 255 42.05 -28.81 10.40
C ALA A 255 43.53 -28.48 10.12
N ALA A 256 43.91 -27.21 10.14
CA ALA A 256 45.29 -26.75 9.98
C ALA A 256 46.19 -27.25 11.12
N LEU A 257 45.72 -27.19 12.37
CA LEU A 257 46.44 -27.73 13.52
C LEU A 257 46.59 -29.25 13.44
N LYS A 258 45.56 -29.98 13.00
CA LYS A 258 45.61 -31.44 12.77
C LYS A 258 46.64 -31.78 11.68
N ALA A 259 46.66 -31.04 10.56
CA ALA A 259 47.65 -31.22 9.50
C ALA A 259 49.07 -30.96 10.01
N LYS A 260 49.30 -29.84 10.72
CA LYS A 260 50.61 -29.50 11.31
C LYS A 260 51.08 -30.53 12.35
N LYS A 261 50.17 -31.06 13.16
CA LYS A 261 50.47 -32.13 14.13
C LYS A 261 50.88 -33.43 13.44
N ARG A 262 50.24 -33.80 12.32
CA ARG A 262 50.61 -34.98 11.53
C ARG A 262 52.01 -34.84 10.91
N VAL A 263 52.34 -33.68 10.36
CA VAL A 263 53.69 -33.37 9.83
C VAL A 263 54.74 -33.47 10.94
N ARG A 264 54.45 -32.93 12.13
CA ARG A 264 55.40 -32.92 13.26
C ARG A 264 55.61 -34.31 13.89
N LYS A 265 54.69 -35.26 13.71
CA LYS A 265 54.74 -36.60 14.33
C LYS A 265 55.49 -37.65 13.49
N GLY A 266 56.04 -37.29 12.33
CA GLY A 266 57.02 -38.11 11.60
C GLY A 266 56.65 -39.58 11.44
N ARG A 267 55.42 -39.90 11.00
CA ARG A 267 55.03 -41.29 10.72
C ARG A 267 55.45 -41.61 9.28
N LYS A 268 56.46 -42.47 9.15
CA LYS A 268 57.20 -42.79 7.91
C LYS A 268 56.38 -43.47 6.79
N ASP A 269 55.08 -43.72 7.01
CA ASP A 269 54.18 -44.45 6.10
C ASP A 269 52.95 -43.64 5.62
N ASP A 270 52.79 -42.37 6.01
CA ASP A 270 51.70 -41.55 5.44
C ASP A 270 52.11 -41.05 4.05
N SER A 271 51.51 -41.66 3.03
CA SER A 271 51.66 -41.32 1.61
C SER A 271 51.48 -39.82 1.36
N THR A 272 52.28 -39.27 0.44
CA THR A 272 52.26 -37.86 0.01
C THR A 272 50.85 -37.37 -0.32
N GLU A 273 49.98 -38.27 -0.80
CA GLU A 273 48.56 -38.04 -1.06
C GLU A 273 47.75 -37.60 0.18
N VAL A 274 47.94 -38.24 1.34
CA VAL A 274 47.18 -37.93 2.57
C VAL A 274 47.52 -36.54 3.10
N MET A 275 48.79 -36.13 2.95
CA MET A 275 49.25 -34.77 3.29
C MET A 275 48.69 -33.73 2.33
N THR A 276 48.64 -34.03 1.03
CA THR A 276 48.03 -33.13 0.04
C THR A 276 46.52 -32.99 0.23
N GLU A 277 45.82 -34.07 0.61
CA GLU A 277 44.38 -34.04 0.84
C GLU A 277 43.99 -33.26 2.10
N ALA A 278 44.77 -33.39 3.18
CA ALA A 278 44.58 -32.58 4.39
C ALA A 278 44.82 -31.09 4.11
N ALA A 279 45.80 -30.75 3.27
CA ALA A 279 46.06 -29.37 2.87
C ALA A 279 44.92 -28.80 2.01
N LYS A 280 44.42 -29.56 1.02
CA LYS A 280 43.25 -29.17 0.21
C LYS A 280 42.03 -28.87 1.06
N LYS A 281 41.72 -29.73 2.04
CA LYS A 281 40.58 -29.55 2.95
C LYS A 281 40.70 -28.30 3.83
N VAL A 282 41.91 -27.92 4.25
CA VAL A 282 42.15 -26.67 4.98
C VAL A 282 41.86 -25.46 4.09
N VAL A 283 42.38 -25.47 2.86
CA VAL A 283 42.15 -24.39 1.89
C VAL A 283 40.66 -24.26 1.57
N GLU A 284 39.96 -25.38 1.34
CA GLU A 284 38.52 -25.42 1.07
C GLU A 284 37.68 -24.80 2.22
N LEU A 285 37.97 -25.18 3.47
CA LEU A 285 37.29 -24.62 4.64
C LEU A 285 37.61 -23.12 4.83
N GLN A 286 38.85 -22.70 4.56
CA GLN A 286 39.22 -21.28 4.60
C GLN A 286 38.49 -20.47 3.52
N THR A 287 38.38 -20.99 2.30
CA THR A 287 37.62 -20.34 1.22
C THR A 287 36.13 -20.24 1.54
N ARG A 288 35.52 -21.28 2.12
CA ARG A 288 34.11 -21.21 2.58
C ARG A 288 33.94 -20.21 3.72
N ALA A 289 34.82 -20.21 4.72
CA ALA A 289 34.77 -19.25 5.83
C ALA A 289 34.86 -17.79 5.32
N ALA A 290 35.76 -17.52 4.37
CA ALA A 290 35.88 -16.21 3.74
C ALA A 290 34.60 -15.81 2.97
N LEU A 291 33.96 -16.76 2.29
CA LEU A 291 32.72 -16.53 1.55
C LEU A 291 31.56 -16.14 2.50
N PHE A 292 31.39 -16.85 3.62
CA PHE A 292 30.36 -16.49 4.62
C PHE A 292 30.67 -15.19 5.37
N ALA A 293 31.94 -14.88 5.63
CA ALA A 293 32.35 -13.59 6.17
C ALA A 293 32.01 -12.46 5.19
N GLN A 294 32.21 -12.67 3.88
CA GLN A 294 31.82 -11.71 2.85
C GLN A 294 30.29 -11.54 2.77
N LYS A 295 29.51 -12.63 2.93
CA LYS A 295 28.04 -12.55 3.04
C LYS A 295 27.63 -11.68 4.24
N HIS A 296 28.21 -11.91 5.41
CA HIS A 296 27.91 -11.12 6.62
C HIS A 296 28.22 -9.63 6.42
N GLU A 297 29.41 -9.31 5.92
CA GLU A 297 29.84 -7.93 5.64
C GLU A 297 28.90 -7.22 4.65
N LEU A 298 28.53 -7.89 3.55
CA LEU A 298 27.61 -7.32 2.56
C LEU A 298 26.22 -7.08 3.15
N LEU A 299 25.68 -8.03 3.93
CA LEU A 299 24.38 -7.84 4.59
C LEU A 299 24.42 -6.65 5.56
N GLN A 300 25.50 -6.51 6.34
CA GLN A 300 25.68 -5.38 7.25
C GLN A 300 25.74 -4.04 6.50
N GLN A 301 26.53 -3.98 5.43
CA GLN A 301 26.62 -2.78 4.58
C GLN A 301 25.27 -2.40 3.97
N ILE A 302 24.47 -3.37 3.52
CA ILE A 302 23.15 -3.10 2.94
C ILE A 302 22.22 -2.49 3.99
N MET A 303 22.13 -3.11 5.16
CA MET A 303 21.24 -2.65 6.24
C MET A 303 21.64 -1.27 6.78
N GLU A 304 22.93 -1.04 7.01
CA GLU A 304 23.42 0.23 7.56
C GLU A 304 23.19 1.39 6.58
N ASN A 305 23.55 1.21 5.31
CA ASN A 305 23.32 2.21 4.29
C ASN A 305 21.82 2.47 4.07
N ARG A 306 20.97 1.42 4.06
CA ARG A 306 19.52 1.57 3.96
C ARG A 306 18.95 2.39 5.13
N ARG A 307 19.28 2.01 6.38
CA ARG A 307 18.80 2.70 7.58
C ARG A 307 19.27 4.15 7.66
N LEU A 308 20.52 4.41 7.28
CA LEU A 308 21.04 5.78 7.24
C LEU A 308 20.40 6.57 6.10
N GLY A 309 20.10 5.94 4.97
CA GLY A 309 19.31 6.51 3.88
C GLY A 309 17.92 6.93 4.35
N ASP A 310 17.18 6.03 4.98
CA ASP A 310 15.83 6.27 5.50
C ASP A 310 15.80 7.44 6.51
N LYS A 311 16.79 7.51 7.42
CA LYS A 311 16.92 8.63 8.38
C LYS A 311 17.26 9.95 7.71
N THR A 312 18.09 9.91 6.68
CA THR A 312 18.59 11.11 5.98
C THR A 312 17.57 11.65 4.97
N LEU A 313 16.63 10.81 4.52
CA LEU A 313 15.62 11.13 3.51
C LEU A 313 14.82 12.41 3.82
N ALA A 314 14.49 12.65 5.09
CA ALA A 314 13.73 13.82 5.52
C ALA A 314 14.52 15.14 5.38
N ASN A 315 15.85 15.11 5.49
CA ASN A 315 16.68 16.32 5.65
C ASN A 315 17.63 16.58 4.47
N LYS A 316 18.27 15.54 3.92
CA LYS A 316 19.33 15.66 2.90
C LYS A 316 19.22 14.58 1.82
N LYS A 317 18.32 14.83 0.87
CA LYS A 317 17.90 13.84 -0.15
C LYS A 317 19.04 13.35 -1.05
N GLY A 318 19.96 14.23 -1.46
CA GLY A 318 21.14 13.84 -2.25
C GLY A 318 22.11 12.92 -1.48
N GLU A 319 22.29 13.15 -0.17
CA GLU A 319 23.09 12.25 0.68
C GLU A 319 22.37 10.91 0.88
N ALA A 320 21.03 10.93 1.05
CA ALA A 320 20.22 9.72 1.17
C ALA A 320 20.29 8.86 -0.10
N LYS A 321 20.21 9.47 -1.29
CA LYS A 321 20.37 8.77 -2.57
C LYS A 321 21.71 8.04 -2.68
N LEU A 322 22.81 8.71 -2.35
CA LEU A 322 24.15 8.09 -2.38
C LEU A 322 24.24 6.88 -1.45
N LEU A 323 23.57 6.92 -0.29
CA LEU A 323 23.52 5.79 0.63
C LEU A 323 22.73 4.62 0.03
N PHE A 324 21.58 4.88 -0.59
CA PHE A 324 20.83 3.83 -1.28
C PHE A 324 21.59 3.24 -2.47
N GLU A 325 22.34 4.04 -3.25
CA GLU A 325 23.20 3.56 -4.34
C GLU A 325 24.35 2.67 -3.83
N LYS A 326 24.93 3.00 -2.67
CA LYS A 326 25.91 2.15 -2.00
C LYS A 326 25.29 0.82 -1.56
N ALA A 327 24.08 0.86 -0.99
CA ALA A 327 23.33 -0.34 -0.64
C ALA A 327 23.05 -1.20 -1.89
N LEU A 328 22.59 -0.59 -2.98
CA LEU A 328 22.33 -1.27 -4.25
C LEU A 328 23.58 -1.98 -4.79
N THR A 329 24.73 -1.30 -4.74
CA THR A 329 26.02 -1.87 -5.14
C THR A 329 26.39 -3.11 -4.31
N ALA A 330 26.12 -3.07 -3.00
CA ALA A 330 26.33 -4.22 -2.12
C ALA A 330 25.35 -5.36 -2.40
N ILE A 331 24.07 -5.07 -2.70
CA ILE A 331 23.07 -6.09 -3.10
C ILE A 331 23.51 -6.80 -4.39
N VAL A 332 23.93 -6.05 -5.42
CA VAL A 332 24.40 -6.65 -6.68
C VAL A 332 25.61 -7.56 -6.47
N LYS A 333 26.54 -7.17 -5.59
CA LYS A 333 27.67 -8.04 -5.19
C LYS A 333 27.20 -9.31 -4.49
N LEU A 334 26.23 -9.20 -3.58
CA LEU A 334 25.65 -10.33 -2.87
C LEU A 334 24.90 -11.29 -3.80
N GLU A 335 24.12 -10.75 -4.75
CA GLU A 335 23.42 -11.53 -5.76
C GLU A 335 24.40 -12.33 -6.65
N LYS A 336 25.51 -11.70 -7.06
CA LYS A 336 26.56 -12.39 -7.82
C LYS A 336 27.20 -13.55 -7.07
N LEU A 337 27.30 -13.46 -5.74
CA LEU A 337 27.84 -14.50 -4.85
C LEU A 337 26.79 -15.55 -4.45
N SER A 338 25.50 -15.26 -4.63
CA SER A 338 24.37 -16.11 -4.20
C SER A 338 24.47 -17.56 -4.69
N PRO A 339 24.84 -17.86 -5.97
CA PRO A 339 24.93 -19.25 -6.43
C PRO A 339 26.02 -20.06 -5.71
N GLU A 340 27.13 -19.43 -5.33
CA GLU A 340 28.22 -20.09 -4.60
C GLU A 340 27.88 -20.24 -3.12
N LEU A 341 27.22 -19.24 -2.52
CA LEU A 341 26.75 -19.26 -1.14
C LEU A 341 25.71 -20.36 -0.90
N LEU A 342 24.70 -20.47 -1.77
CA LEU A 342 23.66 -21.50 -1.66
C LEU A 342 24.24 -22.92 -1.73
N LYS A 343 25.21 -23.16 -2.63
CA LYS A 343 25.92 -24.43 -2.70
C LYS A 343 26.69 -24.72 -1.42
N ALA A 344 27.39 -23.73 -0.87
CA ALA A 344 28.14 -23.89 0.38
C ALA A 344 27.22 -24.16 1.59
N GLU A 345 26.05 -23.52 1.67
CA GLU A 345 25.04 -23.75 2.70
C GLU A 345 24.46 -25.18 2.63
N GLU A 346 24.14 -25.67 1.44
CA GLU A 346 23.69 -27.04 1.24
C GLU A 346 24.73 -28.08 1.66
N GLU A 347 26.00 -27.86 1.31
CA GLU A 347 27.10 -28.75 1.67
C GLU A 347 27.35 -28.76 3.19
N GLN A 348 27.29 -27.60 3.84
CA GLN A 348 27.38 -27.48 5.29
C GLN A 348 26.22 -28.20 6.00
N ALA A 349 25.00 -28.08 5.47
CA ALA A 349 23.83 -28.79 5.99
C ALA A 349 23.97 -30.33 5.85
N LYS A 350 24.53 -30.80 4.73
CA LYS A 350 24.82 -32.23 4.51
C LYS A 350 25.89 -32.76 5.49
N LEU A 351 26.94 -31.98 5.75
CA LEU A 351 27.99 -32.34 6.70
C LEU A 351 27.45 -32.42 8.14
N MET A 352 26.63 -31.45 8.56
CA MET A 352 26.01 -31.50 9.90
C MET A 352 25.06 -32.69 10.05
N LYS A 353 24.26 -33.04 9.03
CA LYS A 353 23.41 -34.24 9.08
C LYS A 353 24.22 -35.54 9.19
N LYS A 354 25.41 -35.60 8.58
CA LYS A 354 26.29 -36.77 8.61
C LYS A 354 27.02 -36.94 9.96
N GLU A 355 27.24 -35.86 10.71
CA GLU A 355 27.81 -35.90 12.07
C GLU A 355 26.76 -36.23 13.15
N LEU A 356 25.47 -36.13 12.82
CA LEU A 356 24.34 -36.40 13.72
C LEU A 356 23.82 -37.84 13.66
N GLU A 357 24.37 -38.73 12.82
CA GLU A 357 24.09 -40.18 12.89
C GLU A 357 24.99 -40.84 13.94
N PRO A 358 24.45 -41.32 15.09
CA PRO A 358 25.24 -42.10 16.03
C PRO A 358 25.46 -43.50 15.46
N SER A 359 26.71 -44.00 15.52
CA SER A 359 26.98 -45.42 15.31
C SER A 359 26.35 -46.22 16.45
N TYR A 360 25.19 -46.84 16.22
CA TYR A 360 24.69 -47.93 17.05
C TYR A 360 24.23 -49.09 16.17
N GLN A 361 24.82 -50.27 16.42
CA GLN A 361 24.43 -51.55 15.87
C GLN A 361 23.26 -52.14 16.68
N HIS A 362 22.28 -52.72 15.96
CA HIS A 362 21.17 -53.59 16.40
C HIS A 362 20.14 -52.97 17.38
N GLU A 363 18.81 -53.16 17.27
CA GLU A 363 18.05 -54.39 17.01
C GLU A 363 16.77 -54.14 16.17
N LYS A 364 16.33 -55.18 15.44
CA LYS A 364 15.05 -55.22 14.74
C LYS A 364 13.90 -55.44 15.72
N PRO A 365 12.74 -54.80 15.52
CA PRO A 365 11.46 -55.42 15.85
C PRO A 365 10.76 -55.91 14.58
N HIS A 366 10.27 -57.14 14.67
CA HIS A 366 9.37 -57.79 13.71
C HIS A 366 7.94 -57.20 13.75
N HIS A 367 7.22 -57.48 12.66
CA HIS A 367 5.76 -57.39 12.42
C HIS A 367 5.25 -56.03 11.94
N GLY A 368 4.49 -55.92 10.84
CA GLY A 368 3.94 -56.91 9.90
C GLY A 368 3.31 -56.14 8.74
N GLU A 369 3.38 -56.70 7.54
CA GLU A 369 2.74 -56.18 6.35
C GLU A 369 1.21 -56.15 6.50
N CYS A 370 0.56 -55.15 5.89
CA CYS A 370 -0.49 -55.46 4.93
C CYS A 370 -0.66 -54.33 3.91
N SER A 371 -0.38 -54.69 2.67
CA SER A 371 -0.66 -53.99 1.43
C SER A 371 -2.14 -54.01 1.09
N HIS A 372 -2.68 -52.90 0.58
CA HIS A 372 -3.68 -52.96 -0.51
C HIS A 372 -3.48 -51.77 -1.45
N GLY A 373 -3.27 -52.09 -2.73
CA GLY A 373 -3.28 -51.16 -3.84
C GLY A 373 -4.65 -51.06 -4.52
N SER A 374 -4.64 -50.40 -5.68
CA SER A 374 -5.75 -50.01 -6.58
C SER A 374 -6.53 -48.78 -6.09
N GLY A 375 -6.66 -47.68 -6.83
CA GLY A 375 -6.71 -47.54 -8.29
C GLY A 375 -8.17 -47.47 -8.71
N HIS A 376 -8.77 -46.27 -8.71
CA HIS A 376 -9.94 -45.93 -9.51
C HIS A 376 -9.98 -44.41 -9.69
N GLY A 377 -9.98 -43.99 -10.96
CA GLY A 377 -10.37 -42.65 -11.33
C GLY A 377 -11.89 -42.55 -11.31
N ASP A 378 -12.38 -41.38 -10.94
CA ASP A 378 -13.68 -40.91 -11.36
C ASP A 378 -13.65 -39.41 -11.61
N SER A 379 -14.14 -39.08 -12.79
CA SER A 379 -14.41 -37.74 -13.26
C SER A 379 -15.44 -37.06 -12.37
N CYS A 380 -15.21 -35.81 -11.99
CA CYS A 380 -16.30 -34.89 -11.71
C CYS A 380 -16.28 -33.77 -12.73
N GLY A 381 -17.17 -33.89 -13.70
CA GLY A 381 -17.54 -32.82 -14.60
C GLY A 381 -18.67 -31.97 -14.01
N LYS A 382 -18.60 -30.67 -14.33
CA LYS A 382 -19.63 -29.62 -14.22
C LYS A 382 -19.91 -29.07 -12.82
N GLY A 383 -19.62 -27.76 -12.70
CA GLY A 383 -20.29 -26.88 -11.74
C GLY A 383 -19.40 -26.03 -10.84
N CYS A 384 -18.17 -25.68 -11.23
CA CYS A 384 -17.42 -24.67 -10.48
C CYS A 384 -17.89 -23.27 -10.91
N ASN A 385 -18.84 -22.70 -10.16
CA ASN A 385 -19.03 -21.26 -10.13
C ASN A 385 -17.69 -20.62 -9.73
N HIS A 386 -17.08 -19.89 -10.66
CA HIS A 386 -16.03 -18.94 -10.33
C HIS A 386 -16.70 -17.78 -9.58
N GLU A 387 -16.89 -17.93 -8.28
CA GLU A 387 -16.87 -16.76 -7.41
C GLU A 387 -15.46 -16.17 -7.53
N GLU A 388 -15.38 -14.97 -8.11
CA GLU A 388 -14.21 -14.13 -8.03
C GLU A 388 -13.85 -14.00 -6.56
N LYS A 389 -12.85 -14.77 -6.11
CA LYS A 389 -12.26 -14.61 -4.80
C LYS A 389 -11.82 -13.16 -4.71
N LYS A 390 -12.48 -12.40 -3.81
CA LYS A 390 -11.87 -11.22 -3.19
C LYS A 390 -10.44 -11.60 -2.83
N VAL A 391 -9.48 -11.01 -3.54
CA VAL A 391 -8.07 -11.10 -3.18
C VAL A 391 -7.95 -10.27 -1.91
N GLU A 392 -8.09 -10.93 -0.77
CA GLU A 392 -7.68 -10.39 0.51
C GLU A 392 -6.18 -10.07 0.35
N VAL A 393 -5.82 -8.78 0.30
CA VAL A 393 -4.43 -8.33 0.22
C VAL A 393 -3.74 -8.68 1.54
N LYS A 394 -3.34 -9.95 1.68
CA LYS A 394 -2.39 -10.35 2.70
C LYS A 394 -1.02 -9.89 2.23
N ALA A 395 -0.44 -8.95 2.96
CA ALA A 395 0.95 -8.56 2.80
C ALA A 395 1.82 -9.82 2.66
N GLU A 396 2.71 -9.84 1.67
CA GLU A 396 3.63 -10.97 1.40
C GLU A 396 4.31 -11.35 2.72
N PRO A 397 4.23 -12.62 3.18
CA PRO A 397 4.83 -13.01 4.45
C PRO A 397 6.33 -12.74 4.41
N LEU A 398 6.85 -12.12 5.48
CA LEU A 398 8.27 -11.78 5.57
C LEU A 398 9.15 -13.01 5.29
N PRO A 399 10.30 -12.82 4.62
CA PRO A 399 11.16 -13.93 4.27
C PRO A 399 11.68 -14.63 5.53
N LYS A 400 11.90 -15.94 5.44
CA LYS A 400 12.59 -16.67 6.51
C LYS A 400 14.05 -16.21 6.54
N ALA A 401 14.66 -16.14 7.73
CA ALA A 401 16.05 -15.70 7.90
C ALA A 401 17.08 -16.55 7.13
N ASN A 402 16.72 -17.78 6.75
CA ASN A 402 17.57 -18.70 6.00
C ASN A 402 17.37 -18.61 4.47
N ASP A 403 16.41 -17.82 3.98
CA ASP A 403 16.13 -17.68 2.55
C ASP A 403 16.86 -16.46 1.96
N LEU A 404 18.09 -16.68 1.49
CA LEU A 404 18.93 -15.63 0.94
C LEU A 404 18.31 -14.93 -0.27
N VAL A 405 17.61 -15.67 -1.14
CA VAL A 405 17.02 -15.11 -2.37
C VAL A 405 15.86 -14.19 -2.01
N ALA A 406 15.01 -14.60 -1.07
CA ALA A 406 13.90 -13.78 -0.62
C ALA A 406 14.37 -12.54 0.16
N ILE A 407 15.47 -12.64 0.92
CA ILE A 407 16.11 -11.49 1.57
C ILE A 407 16.69 -10.51 0.54
N ILE A 408 17.38 -10.99 -0.49
CA ILE A 408 17.88 -10.14 -1.59
C ILE A 408 16.71 -9.42 -2.29
N LYS A 409 15.62 -10.13 -2.58
CA LYS A 409 14.40 -9.54 -3.15
C LYS A 409 13.86 -8.43 -2.26
N MET A 410 13.75 -8.67 -0.94
CA MET A 410 13.31 -7.67 0.03
C MET A 410 14.20 -6.40 0.01
N PHE A 411 15.53 -6.56 0.01
CA PHE A 411 16.44 -5.41 -0.03
C PHE A 411 16.34 -4.61 -1.33
N TYR A 412 16.19 -5.27 -2.48
CA TYR A 412 15.95 -4.56 -3.73
C TYR A 412 14.69 -3.71 -3.66
N LYS A 413 13.58 -4.26 -3.14
CA LYS A 413 12.33 -3.52 -2.99
C LYS A 413 12.54 -2.24 -2.19
N ASP A 414 13.20 -2.33 -1.03
CA ASP A 414 13.41 -1.17 -0.15
C ASP A 414 14.33 -0.12 -0.76
N VAL A 415 15.45 -0.57 -1.32
CA VAL A 415 16.46 0.34 -1.86
C VAL A 415 15.93 1.05 -3.10
N TYR A 416 15.24 0.35 -4.00
CA TYR A 416 14.60 1.00 -5.15
C TYR A 416 13.43 1.91 -4.75
N MET A 417 12.68 1.56 -3.69
CA MET A 417 11.65 2.44 -3.14
C MET A 417 12.27 3.74 -2.62
N GLY A 418 13.38 3.67 -1.87
CA GLY A 418 14.12 4.82 -1.38
C GLY A 418 14.73 5.68 -2.50
N ILE A 419 15.40 5.06 -3.47
CA ILE A 419 15.95 5.75 -4.66
C ILE A 419 14.83 6.47 -5.42
N GLY A 420 13.73 5.77 -5.69
CA GLY A 420 12.60 6.34 -6.43
C GLY A 420 11.98 7.54 -5.72
N ILE A 421 11.85 7.51 -4.40
CA ILE A 421 11.37 8.66 -3.61
C ILE A 421 12.33 9.83 -3.73
N CYS A 422 13.65 9.62 -3.56
CA CYS A 422 14.65 10.69 -3.72
C CYS A 422 14.57 11.34 -5.12
N GLU A 423 14.52 10.53 -6.18
CA GLU A 423 14.45 11.01 -7.57
C GLU A 423 13.14 11.75 -7.86
N LEU A 424 12.01 11.28 -7.32
CA LEU A 424 10.71 11.92 -7.49
C LEU A 424 10.70 13.32 -6.87
N GLU A 425 11.30 13.47 -5.69
CA GLU A 425 11.42 14.74 -5.00
C GLU A 425 12.42 15.69 -5.68
N GLU A 426 13.50 15.16 -6.29
CA GLU A 426 14.43 15.90 -7.15
C GLU A 426 13.86 16.24 -8.54
N ASN A 427 12.58 15.90 -8.81
CA ASN A 427 11.91 16.08 -10.10
C ASN A 427 12.57 15.34 -11.26
N ARG A 428 13.35 14.30 -10.97
CA ARG A 428 13.94 13.38 -11.96
C ARG A 428 12.94 12.26 -12.26
N LEU A 429 11.81 12.65 -12.84
CA LEU A 429 10.61 11.81 -12.98
C LEU A 429 10.88 10.49 -13.71
N ALA A 430 11.69 10.53 -14.77
CA ALA A 430 12.03 9.34 -15.55
C ALA A 430 12.75 8.29 -14.70
N ALA A 431 13.79 8.72 -13.97
CA ALA A 431 14.55 7.86 -13.06
C ALA A 431 13.68 7.34 -11.92
N ALA A 432 12.82 8.20 -11.34
CA ALA A 432 11.87 7.80 -10.31
C ALA A 432 10.92 6.69 -10.79
N SER A 433 10.33 6.88 -11.97
CA SER A 433 9.40 5.90 -12.54
C SER A 433 10.06 4.54 -12.80
N GLU A 434 11.30 4.51 -13.31
CA GLU A 434 12.05 3.28 -13.52
C GLU A 434 12.46 2.62 -12.20
N ALA A 435 12.83 3.39 -11.16
CA ALA A 435 13.09 2.82 -9.83
C ALA A 435 11.83 2.15 -9.26
N PHE A 436 10.65 2.76 -9.39
CA PHE A 436 9.40 2.13 -8.97
C PHE A 436 9.03 0.92 -9.84
N LYS A 437 9.44 0.88 -11.11
CA LYS A 437 9.33 -0.32 -11.96
C LYS A 437 10.03 -1.50 -11.33
N GLU A 438 11.26 -1.30 -10.88
CA GLU A 438 12.08 -2.36 -10.30
C GLU A 438 11.46 -2.92 -9.01
N VAL A 439 10.75 -2.08 -8.26
CA VAL A 439 9.93 -2.54 -7.12
C VAL A 439 8.77 -3.41 -7.60
N LEU A 440 8.00 -2.93 -8.59
CA LEU A 440 6.81 -3.63 -9.10
C LEU A 440 7.11 -4.93 -9.86
N LEU A 441 8.28 -5.03 -10.50
CA LEU A 441 8.76 -6.27 -11.11
C LEU A 441 9.01 -7.37 -10.07
N ARG A 442 9.28 -6.99 -8.82
CA ARG A 442 9.49 -7.90 -7.69
C ARG A 442 8.21 -8.08 -6.87
N ASP A 443 7.38 -7.05 -6.76
CA ASP A 443 6.18 -7.02 -5.92
C ASP A 443 5.10 -6.18 -6.60
N ASP A 444 4.26 -6.88 -7.38
CA ASP A 444 3.23 -6.29 -8.22
C ASP A 444 1.98 -5.85 -7.43
N VAL A 445 1.91 -6.19 -6.15
CA VAL A 445 0.86 -5.78 -5.21
C VAL A 445 1.27 -4.60 -4.33
N ASN A 446 2.49 -4.06 -4.50
CA ASN A 446 2.96 -2.92 -3.74
C ASN A 446 2.21 -1.62 -4.11
N LEU A 447 1.20 -1.27 -3.30
CA LEU A 447 0.33 -0.11 -3.52
C LEU A 447 1.10 1.21 -3.54
N THR A 448 2.11 1.38 -2.68
CA THR A 448 2.92 2.59 -2.60
C THR A 448 3.75 2.80 -3.87
N ALA A 449 4.35 1.72 -4.41
CA ALA A 449 5.09 1.80 -5.65
C ALA A 449 4.18 2.14 -6.85
N TRP A 450 2.98 1.55 -6.93
CA TRP A 450 1.97 1.94 -7.93
C TRP A 450 1.58 3.42 -7.81
N LEU A 451 1.32 3.90 -6.59
CA LEU A 451 0.95 5.29 -6.31
C LEU A 451 2.04 6.26 -6.76
N LYS A 452 3.29 6.01 -6.36
CA LYS A 452 4.43 6.89 -6.66
C LYS A 452 4.86 6.84 -8.13
N ARG A 453 4.73 5.69 -8.78
CA ARG A 453 4.92 5.58 -10.23
C ARG A 453 3.82 6.32 -11.00
N GLY A 454 2.56 6.20 -10.58
CA GLY A 454 1.45 6.99 -11.11
C GLY A 454 1.67 8.50 -10.95
N GLU A 455 2.13 8.94 -9.78
CA GLU A 455 2.48 10.35 -9.50
C GLU A 455 3.59 10.85 -10.43
N SER A 456 4.59 10.00 -10.70
CA SER A 456 5.67 10.31 -11.65
C SER A 456 5.11 10.57 -13.05
N PHE A 457 4.19 9.73 -13.53
CA PHE A 457 3.58 9.90 -14.85
C PHE A 457 2.60 11.08 -14.93
N GLU A 458 1.87 11.35 -13.84
CA GLU A 458 1.02 12.54 -13.75
C GLU A 458 1.87 13.81 -13.89
N ARG A 459 3.01 13.88 -13.18
CA ARG A 459 3.97 14.99 -13.26
C ARG A 459 4.71 15.07 -14.60
N MET A 460 4.85 13.95 -15.32
CA MET A 460 5.36 13.97 -16.71
C MET A 460 4.34 14.52 -17.71
N ASN A 461 3.13 14.87 -17.28
CA ASN A 461 2.01 15.23 -18.13
C ASN A 461 1.55 14.07 -19.05
N ALA A 462 1.54 12.84 -18.52
CA ALA A 462 1.02 11.64 -19.16
C ALA A 462 -0.19 11.09 -18.37
N PRO A 463 -1.33 11.83 -18.35
CA PRO A 463 -2.47 11.53 -17.48
C PRO A 463 -3.12 10.16 -17.75
N LEU A 464 -3.19 9.69 -19.00
CA LEU A 464 -3.72 8.36 -19.29
C LEU A 464 -2.87 7.24 -18.68
N LEU A 465 -1.54 7.40 -18.68
CA LEU A 465 -0.64 6.43 -18.06
C LEU A 465 -0.75 6.47 -16.53
N ALA A 466 -0.84 7.66 -15.93
CA ALA A 466 -1.10 7.82 -14.51
C ALA A 466 -2.44 7.18 -14.09
N LEU A 467 -3.49 7.38 -14.89
CA LEU A 467 -4.81 6.80 -14.68
C LEU A 467 -4.77 5.27 -14.58
N LEU A 468 -4.01 4.60 -15.46
CA LEU A 468 -3.83 3.14 -15.42
C LEU A 468 -3.20 2.67 -14.09
N HIS A 469 -2.20 3.41 -13.59
CA HIS A 469 -1.54 3.09 -12.32
C HIS A 469 -2.48 3.27 -11.14
N TYR A 470 -3.26 4.36 -11.10
CA TYR A 470 -4.23 4.59 -10.03
C TYR A 470 -5.41 3.62 -10.10
N ASN A 471 -5.86 3.26 -11.29
CA ASN A 471 -6.87 2.22 -11.47
C ASN A 471 -6.37 0.89 -10.89
N ARG A 472 -5.12 0.51 -11.16
CA ARG A 472 -4.51 -0.70 -10.59
C ARG A 472 -4.58 -0.73 -9.07
N ILE A 473 -4.32 0.41 -8.40
CA ILE A 473 -4.45 0.51 -6.93
C ILE A 473 -5.88 0.20 -6.50
N THR A 474 -6.89 0.81 -7.13
CA THR A 474 -8.30 0.57 -6.79
C THR A 474 -8.76 -0.87 -7.08
N THR A 475 -8.15 -1.56 -8.05
CA THR A 475 -8.42 -2.98 -8.29
C THR A 475 -7.77 -3.90 -7.26
N LEU A 476 -6.60 -3.52 -6.73
CA LEU A 476 -5.88 -4.30 -5.73
C LEU A 476 -6.46 -4.09 -4.34
N ASP A 477 -6.77 -2.85 -3.99
CA ASP A 477 -7.33 -2.44 -2.71
C ASP A 477 -8.49 -1.45 -2.96
N PRO A 478 -9.73 -1.97 -3.01
CA PRO A 478 -10.92 -1.15 -3.20
C PRO A 478 -11.19 -0.19 -2.04
N ASP A 479 -10.54 -0.30 -0.88
CA ASP A 479 -10.74 0.57 0.28
C ASP A 479 -9.64 1.65 0.37
N ASN A 480 -8.69 1.67 -0.57
CA ASN A 480 -7.62 2.65 -0.61
C ASN A 480 -8.11 4.05 -1.03
N GLU A 481 -8.30 4.93 -0.05
CA GLU A 481 -8.72 6.32 -0.24
C GLU A 481 -7.74 7.11 -1.13
N THR A 482 -6.43 7.04 -0.84
CA THR A 482 -5.42 7.82 -1.57
C THR A 482 -5.36 7.46 -3.07
N GLY A 483 -5.55 6.19 -3.40
CA GLY A 483 -5.64 5.70 -4.77
C GLY A 483 -6.91 6.20 -5.48
N LYS A 484 -8.06 6.16 -4.79
CA LYS A 484 -9.34 6.67 -5.31
C LYS A 484 -9.29 8.18 -5.57
N GLU A 485 -8.80 8.95 -4.61
CA GLU A 485 -8.64 10.40 -4.75
C GLU A 485 -7.75 10.76 -5.94
N SER A 486 -6.63 10.05 -6.09
CA SER A 486 -5.72 10.26 -7.22
C SER A 486 -6.34 9.87 -8.56
N LEU A 487 -7.11 8.78 -8.58
CA LEU A 487 -7.85 8.35 -9.76
C LEU A 487 -8.88 9.39 -10.18
N GLU A 488 -9.71 9.87 -9.25
CA GLU A 488 -10.76 10.87 -9.53
C GLU A 488 -10.16 12.22 -9.94
N ARG A 489 -9.05 12.64 -9.32
CA ARG A 489 -8.31 13.86 -9.73
C ARG A 489 -7.88 13.78 -11.19
N VAL A 490 -7.25 12.68 -11.61
CA VAL A 490 -6.78 12.52 -12.99
C VAL A 490 -7.93 12.39 -13.97
N LYS A 491 -9.02 11.69 -13.60
CA LYS A 491 -10.25 11.63 -14.43
C LYS A 491 -10.83 13.03 -14.64
N ALA A 492 -10.98 13.82 -13.58
CA ALA A 492 -11.50 15.16 -13.66
C ALA A 492 -10.64 16.03 -14.60
N LYS A 493 -9.31 15.97 -14.46
CA LYS A 493 -8.38 16.70 -15.34
C LYS A 493 -8.54 16.30 -16.81
N LEU A 494 -8.64 15.00 -17.11
CA LEU A 494 -8.86 14.49 -18.47
C LEU A 494 -10.21 14.93 -19.05
N LEU A 495 -11.24 15.04 -18.23
CA LEU A 495 -12.56 15.52 -18.67
C LEU A 495 -12.57 17.03 -18.94
N THR A 496 -11.81 17.83 -18.20
CA THR A 496 -11.77 19.29 -18.35
C THR A 496 -10.80 19.77 -19.43
N GLU A 497 -9.59 19.20 -19.46
CA GLU A 497 -8.50 19.64 -20.34
C GLU A 497 -8.37 18.79 -21.60
N GLY A 498 -9.02 17.62 -21.63
CA GLY A 498 -8.84 16.62 -22.69
C GLY A 498 -7.46 15.95 -22.64
N ASP A 499 -7.20 15.10 -23.63
CA ASP A 499 -5.87 14.55 -23.85
C ASP A 499 -5.07 15.54 -24.72
N ALA A 500 -4.26 16.40 -24.08
CA ALA A 500 -3.59 17.57 -24.67
C ALA A 500 -2.44 17.24 -25.65
N LEU A 501 -2.64 16.24 -26.51
CA LEU A 501 -1.60 15.62 -27.34
C LEU A 501 -1.38 16.25 -28.71
N SER A 502 -2.17 17.25 -29.15
CA SER A 502 -2.26 17.54 -30.59
C SER A 502 -2.40 19.01 -31.03
N ASP A 503 -2.16 20.00 -30.18
CA ASP A 503 -2.05 21.38 -30.69
C ASP A 503 -0.58 21.81 -30.86
N SER A 504 -0.26 22.39 -32.02
CA SER A 504 1.02 23.07 -32.23
C SER A 504 1.22 24.19 -31.20
N GLY A 505 0.13 24.76 -30.68
CA GLY A 505 0.16 25.67 -29.53
C GLY A 505 0.73 25.03 -28.27
N THR A 506 0.37 23.78 -27.95
CA THR A 506 0.86 23.06 -26.77
C THR A 506 2.36 22.82 -26.80
N ILE A 507 2.91 22.42 -27.95
CA ILE A 507 4.37 22.21 -28.09
C ILE A 507 5.11 23.53 -27.95
N LYS A 508 4.63 24.60 -28.58
CA LYS A 508 5.25 25.94 -28.47
C LYS A 508 5.23 26.44 -27.03
N ASN A 509 4.10 26.30 -26.33
CA ASN A 509 3.98 26.68 -24.93
C ASN A 509 4.95 25.88 -24.05
N ALA A 510 5.05 24.56 -24.27
CA ALA A 510 5.99 23.72 -23.52
C ALA A 510 7.47 24.07 -23.80
N VAL A 511 7.82 24.45 -25.04
CA VAL A 511 9.16 24.95 -25.39
C VAL A 511 9.43 26.30 -24.72
N SER A 512 8.47 27.21 -24.74
CA SER A 512 8.53 28.50 -24.02
C SER A 512 8.74 28.28 -22.53
N GLU A 513 7.94 27.41 -21.89
CA GLU A 513 8.10 27.05 -20.48
C GLU A 513 9.50 26.48 -20.17
N CYS A 514 10.08 25.74 -21.12
CA CYS A 514 11.42 25.15 -20.99
C CYS A 514 12.56 26.18 -21.16
N THR A 515 12.33 27.28 -21.89
CA THR A 515 13.42 28.15 -22.39
C THR A 515 13.35 29.60 -21.91
N GLU A 516 12.16 30.15 -21.66
CA GLU A 516 11.95 31.55 -21.29
C GLU A 516 12.50 31.85 -19.88
N GLY A 517 13.30 32.91 -19.77
CA GLY A 517 13.91 33.35 -18.51
C GLY A 517 14.98 32.40 -17.94
N GLN A 518 15.33 31.31 -18.63
CA GLN A 518 16.28 30.31 -18.14
C GLN A 518 17.72 30.57 -18.63
N THR A 519 18.69 30.14 -17.81
CA THR A 519 20.12 30.14 -18.18
C THR A 519 20.43 29.03 -19.19
N PHE A 520 21.53 29.16 -19.93
CA PHE A 520 21.98 28.14 -20.90
C PHE A 520 22.11 26.76 -20.27
N ARG A 521 22.73 26.67 -19.08
CA ARG A 521 22.89 25.41 -18.33
C ARG A 521 21.54 24.81 -17.92
N ALA A 522 20.60 25.62 -17.46
CA ALA A 522 19.28 25.14 -17.07
C ALA A 522 18.50 24.54 -18.26
N ILE A 523 18.66 25.11 -19.46
CA ILE A 523 18.05 24.57 -20.68
C ILE A 523 18.68 23.22 -21.06
N LEU A 524 20.01 23.09 -20.96
CA LEU A 524 20.69 21.81 -21.21
C LEU A 524 20.20 20.70 -20.26
N GLU A 525 20.08 21.02 -18.97
CA GLU A 525 19.58 20.08 -17.97
C GLU A 525 18.12 19.68 -18.26
N ARG A 526 17.26 20.64 -18.63
CA ARG A 526 15.88 20.38 -19.05
C ARG A 526 15.77 19.52 -20.31
N ILE A 527 16.56 19.82 -21.35
CA ILE A 527 16.64 19.01 -22.57
C ILE A 527 16.94 17.55 -22.20
N ARG A 528 17.93 17.33 -21.33
CA ARG A 528 18.29 15.99 -20.87
C ARG A 528 17.14 15.32 -20.13
N TRP A 529 16.46 16.02 -19.22
CA TRP A 529 15.36 15.46 -18.43
C TRP A 529 14.14 15.13 -19.30
N THR A 530 13.72 16.05 -20.17
CA THR A 530 12.59 15.83 -21.08
C THR A 530 12.89 14.70 -22.08
N PHE A 531 14.14 14.56 -22.52
CA PHE A 531 14.56 13.43 -23.35
C PHE A 531 14.49 12.09 -22.59
N GLU A 532 14.95 12.05 -21.34
CA GLU A 532 14.83 10.86 -20.47
C GLU A 532 13.35 10.49 -20.24
N GLU A 533 12.47 11.46 -19.98
CA GLU A 533 11.03 11.23 -19.85
C GLU A 533 10.41 10.68 -21.14
N ALA A 534 10.78 11.24 -22.30
CA ALA A 534 10.30 10.75 -23.59
C ALA A 534 10.67 9.28 -23.82
N ASN A 535 11.90 8.87 -23.45
CA ASN A 535 12.36 7.49 -23.59
C ASN A 535 11.60 6.51 -22.70
N VAL A 536 11.29 6.89 -21.45
CA VAL A 536 10.47 6.06 -20.56
C VAL A 536 9.07 5.90 -21.15
N LEU A 537 8.43 6.99 -21.59
CA LEU A 537 7.09 6.92 -22.17
C LEU A 537 7.04 6.08 -23.45
N ALA A 538 8.08 6.15 -24.29
CA ALA A 538 8.21 5.30 -25.47
C ALA A 538 8.34 3.82 -25.10
N THR A 539 9.09 3.52 -24.04
CA THR A 539 9.29 2.15 -23.52
C THR A 539 7.98 1.57 -22.97
N GLU A 540 7.15 2.40 -22.34
CA GLU A 540 5.81 2.02 -21.86
C GLU A 540 4.76 1.97 -22.98
N SER A 541 5.15 2.14 -24.26
CA SER A 541 4.28 2.15 -25.44
C SER A 541 3.30 3.32 -25.54
N PHE A 542 3.58 4.42 -24.83
CA PHE A 542 2.81 5.66 -24.86
C PHE A 542 3.39 6.64 -25.90
N PHE A 543 3.35 6.21 -27.17
CA PHE A 543 4.08 6.85 -28.26
C PHE A 543 3.66 8.29 -28.56
N ALA A 544 2.39 8.64 -28.40
CA ALA A 544 1.91 10.01 -28.61
C ALA A 544 2.55 11.00 -27.62
N TYR A 545 2.56 10.67 -26.32
CA TYR A 545 3.22 11.50 -25.30
C TYR A 545 4.74 11.56 -25.50
N SER A 546 5.38 10.43 -25.83
CA SER A 546 6.82 10.41 -26.12
C SER A 546 7.18 11.28 -27.33
N THR A 547 6.39 11.19 -28.41
CA THR A 547 6.58 11.96 -29.65
C THR A 547 6.47 13.46 -29.39
N MET A 548 5.47 13.89 -28.62
CA MET A 548 5.31 15.28 -28.20
C MET A 548 6.54 15.77 -27.42
N LYS A 549 7.04 14.99 -26.45
CA LYS A 549 8.23 15.37 -25.67
C LYS A 549 9.50 15.42 -26.54
N TYR A 550 9.69 14.49 -27.49
CA TYR A 550 10.80 14.58 -28.44
C TYR A 550 10.70 15.85 -29.29
N GLN A 551 9.50 16.28 -29.70
CA GLN A 551 9.31 17.54 -30.41
C GLN A 551 9.63 18.76 -29.53
N VAL A 552 9.27 18.74 -28.24
CA VAL A 552 9.67 19.79 -27.28
C VAL A 552 11.19 19.85 -27.15
N VAL A 553 11.87 18.71 -27.07
CA VAL A 553 13.34 18.65 -27.03
C VAL A 553 13.94 19.29 -28.29
N LEU A 554 13.42 18.96 -29.47
CA LEU A 554 13.87 19.55 -30.74
C LEU A 554 13.66 21.07 -30.77
N GLY A 555 12.51 21.56 -30.31
CA GLY A 555 12.25 23.01 -30.21
C GLY A 555 13.19 23.70 -29.21
N CYS A 556 13.51 23.06 -28.08
CA CYS A 556 14.49 23.58 -27.12
C CYS A 556 15.90 23.65 -27.72
N LEU A 557 16.30 22.66 -28.53
CA LEU A 557 17.58 22.68 -29.24
C LEU A 557 17.67 23.80 -30.28
N GLU A 558 16.58 24.08 -30.99
CA GLU A 558 16.49 25.22 -31.92
C GLU A 558 16.68 26.55 -31.18
N VAL A 559 16.01 26.74 -30.05
CA VAL A 559 16.17 27.94 -29.21
C VAL A 559 17.60 28.04 -28.66
N LEU A 560 18.18 26.93 -28.21
CA LEU A 560 19.55 26.88 -27.69
C LEU A 560 20.57 27.33 -28.74
N ARG A 561 20.42 26.91 -30.01
CA ARG A 561 21.30 27.33 -31.12
C ARG A 561 21.19 28.80 -31.48
N ALA A 562 20.02 29.40 -31.26
CA ALA A 562 19.79 30.81 -31.52
C ALA A 562 20.43 31.74 -30.46
N ARG A 563 20.91 31.19 -29.35
CA ARG A 563 21.52 31.95 -28.26
C ARG A 563 22.98 32.31 -28.56
N PRO A 564 23.43 33.52 -28.17
CA PRO A 564 24.79 33.97 -28.43
C PRO A 564 25.87 33.16 -27.67
N GLU A 565 25.51 32.49 -26.57
CA GLU A 565 26.43 31.64 -25.80
C GLU A 565 26.75 30.31 -26.50
N PHE A 566 25.97 29.91 -27.52
CA PHE A 566 26.20 28.65 -28.22
C PHE A 566 27.36 28.77 -29.22
N SER A 567 28.45 28.03 -28.98
CA SER A 567 29.60 27.96 -29.88
C SER A 567 29.71 26.58 -30.56
N PRO A 568 29.53 26.50 -31.89
CA PRO A 568 29.54 25.22 -32.60
C PRO A 568 30.94 24.59 -32.75
N THR A 569 32.02 25.29 -32.39
CA THR A 569 33.40 24.88 -32.72
C THR A 569 34.23 24.38 -31.54
N ASN A 570 33.84 24.64 -30.28
CA ASN A 570 34.72 24.44 -29.10
C ASN A 570 34.00 23.89 -27.84
N ASP A 571 32.77 23.40 -27.96
CA ASP A 571 31.99 22.95 -26.79
C ASP A 571 31.82 21.42 -26.79
N ASP A 572 32.31 20.77 -25.73
CA ASP A 572 32.20 19.33 -25.47
C ASP A 572 30.73 18.85 -25.46
N ALA A 573 29.77 19.74 -25.27
CA ALA A 573 28.34 19.43 -25.30
C ALA A 573 27.78 19.21 -26.73
N VAL A 574 28.42 19.76 -27.78
CA VAL A 574 27.88 19.75 -29.16
C VAL A 574 27.69 18.34 -29.72
N PRO A 575 28.64 17.40 -29.57
CA PRO A 575 28.43 16.01 -30.01
C PRO A 575 27.26 15.34 -29.28
N VAL A 576 27.14 15.54 -27.96
CA VAL A 576 26.05 14.95 -27.15
C VAL A 576 24.69 15.49 -27.58
N LEU A 577 24.57 16.79 -27.82
CA LEU A 577 23.33 17.41 -28.31
C LEU A 577 22.95 16.92 -29.71
N ARG A 578 23.94 16.71 -30.58
CA ARG A 578 23.71 16.11 -31.91
C ARG A 578 23.19 14.68 -31.80
N GLU A 579 23.74 13.86 -30.90
CA GLU A 579 23.23 12.51 -30.65
C GLU A 579 21.79 12.51 -30.14
N ILE A 580 21.45 13.44 -29.24
CA ILE A 580 20.08 13.61 -28.71
C ILE A 580 19.13 13.98 -29.86
N GLU A 581 19.51 14.93 -30.72
CA GLU A 581 18.69 15.37 -31.84
C GLU A 581 18.40 14.24 -32.84
N ILE A 582 19.44 13.50 -33.24
CA ILE A 582 19.30 12.33 -34.12
C ILE A 582 18.38 11.30 -33.47
N SER A 583 18.56 11.03 -32.18
CA SER A 583 17.74 10.08 -31.42
C SER A 583 16.27 10.52 -31.35
N CYS A 584 16.00 11.81 -31.11
CA CYS A 584 14.64 12.36 -31.14
C CYS A 584 13.96 12.10 -32.49
N HIS A 585 14.63 12.42 -33.61
CA HIS A 585 14.07 12.20 -34.94
C HIS A 585 13.80 10.71 -35.23
N VAL A 586 14.74 9.83 -34.90
CA VAL A 586 14.57 8.37 -35.05
C VAL A 586 13.43 7.84 -34.20
N ASN A 587 13.31 8.31 -32.95
CA ASN A 587 12.28 7.85 -32.03
C ASN A 587 10.88 8.40 -32.39
N ILE A 588 10.79 9.62 -32.93
CA ILE A 588 9.53 10.13 -33.50
C ILE A 588 9.10 9.26 -34.70
N ALA A 589 10.03 8.92 -35.60
CA ALA A 589 9.72 8.03 -36.72
C ALA A 589 9.26 6.64 -36.24
N SER A 590 9.90 6.11 -35.19
CA SER A 590 9.48 4.88 -34.52
C SER A 590 8.07 5.02 -33.92
N GLY A 591 7.77 6.12 -33.23
CA GLY A 591 6.44 6.39 -32.68
C GLY A 591 5.36 6.45 -33.77
N CYS A 592 5.64 7.08 -34.92
CA CYS A 592 4.73 7.09 -36.07
C CYS A 592 4.47 5.68 -36.62
N LEU A 593 5.51 4.84 -36.69
CA LEU A 593 5.40 3.45 -37.13
C LEU A 593 4.50 2.62 -36.18
N GLU A 594 4.76 2.68 -34.87
CA GLU A 594 4.03 1.91 -33.85
C GLU A 594 2.56 2.37 -33.73
N MET A 595 2.31 3.68 -33.85
CA MET A 595 0.94 4.20 -33.90
C MET A 595 0.23 3.93 -35.24
N GLN A 596 0.94 3.44 -36.25
CA GLN A 596 0.47 3.20 -37.61
C GLN A 596 -0.18 4.44 -38.25
N ARG A 597 0.37 5.62 -37.95
CA ARG A 597 -0.19 6.91 -38.38
C ARG A 597 0.94 7.87 -38.80
N ASN A 598 0.62 8.79 -39.69
CA ASN A 598 1.54 9.86 -40.12
C ASN A 598 2.89 9.36 -40.65
N TYR A 599 2.91 8.28 -41.42
CA TYR A 599 4.13 7.73 -42.03
C TYR A 599 4.96 8.75 -42.82
N ALA A 600 4.29 9.71 -43.50
CA ALA A 600 4.97 10.81 -44.19
C ALA A 600 5.80 11.66 -43.23
N ASN A 601 5.28 11.96 -42.04
CA ASN A 601 6.01 12.68 -41.01
C ASN A 601 7.19 11.86 -40.48
N GLY A 602 7.00 10.54 -40.30
CA GLY A 602 8.07 9.62 -39.93
C GLY A 602 9.23 9.62 -40.93
N LEU A 603 8.94 9.62 -42.25
CA LEU A 603 9.96 9.75 -43.30
C LEU A 603 10.71 11.08 -43.22
N THR A 604 9.99 12.21 -43.08
CA THR A 604 10.61 13.54 -42.93
C THR A 604 11.57 13.58 -41.75
N HIS A 605 11.22 12.95 -40.63
CA HIS A 605 12.11 12.88 -39.47
C HIS A 605 13.32 11.97 -39.71
N CYS A 606 13.17 10.84 -40.41
CA CYS A 606 14.31 10.03 -40.85
C CYS A 606 15.26 10.83 -41.76
N GLU A 607 14.72 11.60 -42.70
CA GLU A 607 15.51 12.45 -43.60
C GLU A 607 16.28 13.54 -42.82
N LYS A 608 15.63 14.20 -41.85
CA LYS A 608 16.30 15.17 -40.96
C LYS A 608 17.43 14.52 -40.15
N ALA A 609 17.24 13.31 -39.64
CA ALA A 609 18.30 12.57 -38.95
C ALA A 609 19.50 12.30 -39.87
N LEU A 610 19.25 11.92 -41.13
CA LEU A 610 20.29 11.67 -42.13
C LEU A 610 21.03 12.94 -42.59
N GLN A 611 20.37 14.11 -42.54
CA GLN A 611 21.02 15.40 -42.80
C GLN A 611 22.06 15.75 -41.72
N LEU A 612 21.85 15.29 -40.48
CA LEU A 612 22.78 15.51 -39.36
C LEU A 612 23.97 14.54 -39.38
N ASP A 613 23.70 13.27 -39.69
CA ASP A 613 24.70 12.22 -39.83
C ASP A 613 24.21 11.11 -40.79
N SER A 614 24.74 11.13 -42.02
CA SER A 614 24.42 10.15 -43.06
C SER A 614 25.08 8.79 -42.86
N SER A 615 26.03 8.66 -41.94
CA SER A 615 26.75 7.41 -41.67
C SER A 615 26.01 6.46 -40.73
N ARG A 616 24.81 6.84 -40.25
CA ARG A 616 24.04 6.09 -39.26
C ARG A 616 23.13 5.05 -39.89
N ALA A 617 23.26 3.81 -39.43
CA ALA A 617 22.38 2.72 -39.84
C ALA A 617 20.93 2.85 -39.38
N MET A 618 20.68 3.43 -38.19
CA MET A 618 19.35 3.42 -37.56
C MET A 618 18.29 4.25 -38.33
N PRO A 619 18.57 5.49 -38.80
CA PRO A 619 17.61 6.22 -39.63
C PRO A 619 17.24 5.48 -40.93
N HIS A 620 18.21 4.84 -41.61
CA HIS A 620 17.94 4.01 -42.78
C HIS A 620 17.07 2.79 -42.44
N PHE A 621 17.35 2.13 -41.32
CA PHE A 621 16.52 1.01 -40.85
C PHE A 621 15.07 1.45 -40.58
N ARG A 622 14.87 2.55 -39.85
CA ARG A 622 13.52 3.11 -39.62
C ARG A 622 12.83 3.53 -40.92
N MET A 623 13.55 4.18 -41.83
CA MET A 623 13.02 4.56 -43.13
C MET A 623 12.58 3.34 -43.95
N GLY A 624 13.34 2.24 -43.91
CA GLY A 624 12.94 0.97 -44.49
C GLY A 624 11.64 0.41 -43.91
N GLN A 625 11.49 0.43 -42.57
CA GLN A 625 10.26 0.01 -41.89
C GLN A 625 9.05 0.88 -42.29
N VAL A 626 9.23 2.20 -42.41
CA VAL A 626 8.16 3.10 -42.83
C VAL A 626 7.79 2.88 -44.30
N TYR A 627 8.77 2.66 -45.18
CA TYR A 627 8.49 2.30 -46.57
C TYR A 627 7.80 0.94 -46.71
N HIS A 628 8.16 -0.02 -45.84
CA HIS A 628 7.50 -1.31 -45.76
C HIS A 628 6.02 -1.13 -45.38
N ALA A 629 5.72 -0.35 -44.35
CA ALA A 629 4.35 -0.01 -43.94
C ALA A 629 3.56 0.75 -45.01
N LEU A 630 4.22 1.50 -45.88
CA LEU A 630 3.64 2.20 -47.03
C LEU A 630 3.49 1.32 -48.29
N HIS A 631 3.77 0.01 -48.19
CA HIS A 631 3.77 -0.93 -49.32
C HIS A 631 4.73 -0.55 -50.47
N LYS A 632 5.80 0.22 -50.16
CA LYS A 632 6.87 0.57 -51.11
C LYS A 632 8.05 -0.38 -50.94
N TYR A 633 7.82 -1.66 -51.21
CA TYR A 633 8.75 -2.75 -50.90
C TYR A 633 10.15 -2.60 -51.51
N GLY A 634 10.27 -2.14 -52.76
CA GLY A 634 11.57 -1.91 -53.41
C GLY A 634 12.44 -0.92 -52.65
N LYS A 635 11.87 0.24 -52.30
CA LYS A 635 12.57 1.28 -51.52
C LYS A 635 12.89 0.81 -50.09
N ALA A 636 12.01 0.01 -49.49
CA ALA A 636 12.23 -0.55 -48.17
C ALA A 636 13.47 -1.45 -48.14
N LEU A 637 13.60 -2.36 -49.12
CA LEU A 637 14.74 -3.27 -49.24
C LEU A 637 16.06 -2.52 -49.50
N GLU A 638 16.05 -1.49 -50.35
CA GLU A 638 17.21 -0.61 -50.56
C GLU A 638 17.67 0.03 -49.24
N CYS A 639 16.72 0.53 -48.43
CA CYS A 639 17.03 1.12 -47.13
C CYS A 639 17.59 0.09 -46.14
N PHE A 640 17.09 -1.15 -46.13
CA PHE A 640 17.61 -2.21 -45.27
C PHE A 640 19.03 -2.64 -45.66
N GLU A 641 19.33 -2.74 -46.95
CA GLU A 641 20.69 -3.02 -47.41
C GLU A 641 21.66 -1.89 -47.05
N VAL A 642 21.26 -0.63 -47.25
CA VAL A 642 22.06 0.52 -46.80
C VAL A 642 22.29 0.47 -45.29
N ALA A 643 21.24 0.24 -44.49
CA ALA A 643 21.34 0.13 -43.04
C ALA A 643 22.33 -0.98 -42.63
N LYS A 644 22.27 -2.15 -43.29
CA LYS A 644 23.17 -3.29 -43.04
C LYS A 644 24.63 -2.96 -43.34
N THR A 645 24.91 -2.20 -44.40
CA THR A 645 26.29 -1.77 -44.73
C THR A 645 26.87 -0.77 -43.74
N LEU A 646 26.02 0.09 -43.16
CA LEU A 646 26.40 1.13 -42.22
C LEU A 646 26.53 0.66 -40.77
N VAL A 647 26.21 -0.61 -40.45
CA VAL A 647 26.38 -1.14 -39.08
C VAL A 647 27.88 -1.15 -38.72
N PRO A 648 28.31 -0.44 -37.66
CA PRO A 648 29.72 -0.30 -37.32
C PRO A 648 30.42 -1.65 -37.08
N ARG A 649 31.65 -1.78 -37.59
CA ARG A 649 32.55 -2.91 -37.31
C ARG A 649 33.44 -2.59 -36.10
N THR A 650 32.89 -2.50 -34.88
CA THR A 650 33.67 -2.12 -33.68
C THR A 650 34.14 -3.31 -32.83
N VAL A 651 35.28 -3.12 -32.15
CA VAL A 651 36.21 -4.15 -31.60
C VAL A 651 35.93 -4.53 -30.13
N ALA A 652 34.84 -4.07 -29.51
CA ALA A 652 34.53 -4.38 -28.09
C ALA A 652 33.51 -5.53 -27.92
N CYS A 653 33.72 -6.40 -26.94
CA CYS A 653 32.87 -7.59 -26.72
C CYS A 653 31.39 -7.26 -26.42
N GLN A 654 31.09 -6.10 -25.80
CA GLN A 654 29.72 -5.63 -25.59
C GLN A 654 29.09 -5.00 -26.86
N SER A 655 29.91 -4.44 -27.76
CA SER A 655 29.43 -3.89 -29.04
C SER A 655 29.15 -4.99 -30.06
N GLU A 656 29.78 -6.17 -29.95
CA GLU A 656 29.53 -7.32 -30.82
C GLU A 656 28.12 -7.91 -30.63
N ASP A 657 27.61 -8.04 -29.40
CA ASP A 657 26.27 -8.56 -29.16
C ASP A 657 25.18 -7.60 -29.64
N GLN A 658 25.34 -6.30 -29.38
CA GLN A 658 24.44 -5.25 -29.89
C GLN A 658 24.45 -5.19 -31.43
N ARG A 659 25.63 -5.30 -32.03
CA ARG A 659 25.81 -5.39 -33.48
C ARG A 659 25.08 -6.60 -34.07
N LYS A 660 25.28 -7.79 -33.48
CA LYS A 660 24.59 -9.02 -33.92
C LYS A 660 23.08 -8.87 -33.83
N LYS A 661 22.57 -8.36 -32.70
CA LYS A 661 21.14 -8.07 -32.51
C LYS A 661 20.60 -7.14 -33.60
N MET A 662 21.32 -6.06 -33.93
CA MET A 662 20.91 -5.13 -34.99
C MET A 662 20.91 -5.78 -36.37
N LEU A 663 21.95 -6.55 -36.72
CA LEU A 663 22.02 -7.26 -38.00
C LEU A 663 20.91 -8.31 -38.13
N ILE A 664 20.62 -9.05 -37.07
CA ILE A 664 19.51 -10.00 -37.00
C ILE A 664 18.17 -9.28 -37.18
N ALA A 665 17.98 -8.13 -36.52
CA ALA A 665 16.76 -7.34 -36.67
C ALA A 665 16.56 -6.80 -38.10
N ILE A 666 17.63 -6.30 -38.73
CA ILE A 666 17.60 -5.84 -40.12
C ILE A 666 17.27 -7.01 -41.07
N ALA A 667 17.96 -8.14 -40.92
CA ALA A 667 17.73 -9.32 -41.75
C ALA A 667 16.29 -9.82 -41.61
N LYS A 668 15.79 -9.95 -40.38
CA LYS A 668 14.41 -10.38 -40.12
C LYS A 668 13.37 -9.48 -40.79
N GLU A 669 13.55 -8.17 -40.71
CA GLU A 669 12.59 -7.23 -41.32
C GLU A 669 12.73 -7.19 -42.85
N ALA A 670 13.94 -7.35 -43.39
CA ALA A 670 14.18 -7.49 -44.82
C ALA A 670 13.53 -8.76 -45.39
N ASP A 671 13.71 -9.91 -44.73
CA ASP A 671 13.09 -11.18 -45.11
C ASP A 671 11.56 -11.08 -45.09
N LYS A 672 11.00 -10.42 -44.07
CA LYS A 672 9.56 -10.14 -43.97
C LYS A 672 9.09 -9.26 -45.12
N CYS A 673 9.84 -8.19 -45.43
CA CYS A 673 9.53 -7.28 -46.53
C CYS A 673 9.58 -7.98 -47.89
N GLU A 674 10.55 -8.88 -48.09
CA GLU A 674 10.66 -9.68 -49.31
C GLU A 674 9.51 -10.70 -49.44
N PHE A 675 9.15 -11.35 -48.33
CA PHE A 675 7.97 -12.22 -48.29
C PHE A 675 6.70 -11.45 -48.67
N ASP A 676 6.46 -10.29 -48.06
CA ASP A 676 5.27 -9.47 -48.33
C ASP A 676 5.29 -8.91 -49.77
N ARG A 677 6.46 -8.54 -50.31
CA ARG A 677 6.61 -8.17 -51.73
C ARG A 677 6.18 -9.31 -52.65
N ASN A 678 6.62 -10.53 -52.36
CA ASN A 678 6.31 -11.71 -53.17
C ASN A 678 4.83 -12.14 -53.07
N GLN A 679 4.08 -11.67 -52.08
CA GLN A 679 2.66 -11.96 -51.91
C GLN A 679 1.75 -10.85 -52.43
N TYR A 680 2.13 -9.59 -52.21
CA TYR A 680 1.21 -8.45 -52.33
C TYR A 680 1.63 -7.40 -53.38
N ASP A 681 2.89 -7.37 -53.80
CA ASP A 681 3.35 -6.40 -54.81
C ASP A 681 2.96 -6.86 -56.22
N THR A 682 1.77 -6.43 -56.65
CA THR A 682 1.23 -6.75 -57.98
C THR A 682 2.13 -6.28 -59.14
N GLY A 683 2.88 -5.19 -58.96
CA GLY A 683 3.81 -4.68 -59.98
C GLY A 683 5.00 -5.61 -60.14
N TYR A 684 5.57 -6.03 -59.01
CA TYR A 684 6.65 -7.02 -58.98
C TYR A 684 6.20 -8.38 -59.51
N LEU A 685 5.03 -8.87 -59.09
CA LEU A 685 4.47 -10.16 -59.56
C LEU A 685 4.26 -10.16 -61.09
N ARG A 686 3.73 -9.08 -61.66
CA ARG A 686 3.61 -8.93 -63.12
C ARG A 686 4.97 -8.93 -63.82
N SER A 687 6.00 -8.36 -63.19
CA SER A 687 7.36 -8.36 -63.75
C SER A 687 8.01 -9.75 -63.72
N LEU A 688 7.61 -10.62 -62.78
CA LEU A 688 8.07 -12.00 -62.73
C LEU A 688 7.41 -12.86 -63.82
N THR A 689 6.10 -12.70 -64.03
CA THR A 689 5.38 -13.41 -65.10
C THR A 689 5.89 -12.97 -66.48
N ALA A 690 6.14 -11.67 -66.67
CA ALA A 690 6.68 -11.13 -67.92
C ALA A 690 8.15 -11.53 -68.21
N LYS A 691 8.86 -12.16 -67.26
CA LYS A 691 10.20 -12.73 -67.46
C LYS A 691 10.16 -14.25 -67.72
N GLN A 692 9.00 -14.88 -67.54
CA GLN A 692 8.79 -16.31 -67.78
C GLN A 692 8.20 -16.59 -69.17
N ASP A 693 7.56 -15.60 -69.78
CA ASP A 693 7.23 -15.52 -71.21
C ASP A 693 8.41 -14.96 -72.01
#